data_AF-A0A952EV93-F1
#
_entry.id   AF-A0A952EV93-F1
#
_cell.length_a   1.000
_cell.length_b   1.000
_cell.length_c   1.000
_cell.angle_alpha   90.00
_cell.angle_beta   90.00
_cell.angle_gamma   90.00
#
_symmetry.space_group_name_H-M   'P 1'
#
loop_
_entity.id
_entity.type
_entity.pdbx_description
1 polymer ?
#
loop_
_entity_poly.entity_id
_entity_poly.type
_entity_poly.pdbx_seq_one_letter_code
_entity_poly.pdbx_strand_id
1 'polypeptide(L)'
;AREHDVRIMRALGQHHGEGEPIPFARVFPVGRFIGADRTLFGDGSQWAVYRGLARGLAGLMMSGAASDQFVSYDLGNTASPEGDRDLLGWGISAWDVLPWGTYGFASLSMGRDRYAEYAAQRLARSCVDKLLFGHLQAGNPASSTEQLDSLLGSQWSAHCGQLGLPPNPGDEQTRVGILGRWIGSDAFAAEAAATIVNGLIDRQLRGYLPNPEGMTAEQWVPIFRQAVLNRRSELLRACADAAYTMAFTWHVEFAGRLEQMVGGAIATLGLPYARELVDQLRRHIDDVLAPGVAQLGTMGPSDIVAVPPQVDAALRSLRGVMSNADQVLATALDGFRTNVRRQLFADAAARIGDVMRVMGAEMLAPLREALGEAMVLLEKARAEPPTDVGLARLATDQYAAWPADADELVPARFAEANNEVLLISSSAFKGRYEIDLPKAVAGTNAMVPLRTAIDDATTHVILGQWRTTGGVSAPGGLIERTATWVTRALGTDPQTRRSRVPSMAQFDVHTRSAELLARARLYVSRPGEAFEEFCKVSLRDFVQGAGAAESELATRRRDITTKFAEALSLARPLASVNDEALQRVHPGQQTEYRYKFSEVPFAGQPVADALFEVLRNNPRIDQATKDNYHRSLSDEDSVTRVDIFGSYPNYSPLAFDSVLKPAAAQWAQIAGPGRGTFWRYRRARPLPASLPMTDDERRAMTAGWFLGQMVGRIQIPQSPYTDAVRIYDADAGQWLNFPNPLLSPPSAFIATYDWLPAVLESILLAIAQSHEPPVMRSLRPYGVLRALYDGHPQDPASGIVELSAADVLRDFLANGAGAPGVAPRIESIAAAQTPAERVTAAVEWLSNV
;
A
#
# COMPACT_ATOMS: atom_id res chain seq x y z
N ALA A 1 14.54 0.85 -41.84
CA ALA A 1 14.28 1.75 -40.68
C ALA A 1 15.53 2.00 -39.82
N ARG A 2 16.14 0.96 -39.24
CA ARG A 2 17.34 1.09 -38.37
C ARG A 2 18.48 1.91 -39.00
N GLU A 3 18.83 1.63 -40.25
CA GLU A 3 19.90 2.35 -40.95
C GLU A 3 19.69 3.87 -40.93
N HIS A 4 18.44 4.31 -41.10
CA HIS A 4 18.08 5.72 -41.03
C HIS A 4 18.27 6.29 -39.61
N ASP A 5 17.77 5.60 -38.58
CA ASP A 5 17.90 6.04 -37.18
C ASP A 5 19.38 6.11 -36.78
N VAL A 6 20.18 5.10 -37.12
CA VAL A 6 21.63 5.07 -36.87
C VAL A 6 22.32 6.22 -37.59
N ARG A 7 21.96 6.51 -38.85
CA ARG A 7 22.51 7.63 -39.61
C ARG A 7 22.17 8.97 -38.97
N ILE A 8 20.94 9.16 -38.49
CA ILE A 8 20.54 10.36 -37.75
C ILE A 8 21.33 10.48 -36.44
N MET A 9 21.39 9.41 -35.64
CA MET A 9 22.09 9.42 -34.35
C MET A 9 23.58 9.72 -34.53
N ARG A 10 24.22 9.11 -35.53
CA ARG A 10 25.61 9.42 -35.89
C ARG A 10 25.79 10.87 -36.33
N ALA A 11 24.85 11.42 -37.12
CA ALA A 11 24.88 12.83 -37.51
C ALA A 11 24.70 13.78 -36.31
N LEU A 12 23.99 13.34 -35.26
CA LEU A 12 23.84 14.04 -33.99
C LEU A 12 25.02 13.81 -33.01
N GLY A 13 26.09 13.16 -33.44
CA GLY A 13 27.31 12.92 -32.64
C GLY A 13 27.25 11.69 -31.72
N GLN A 14 26.21 10.85 -31.82
CA GLN A 14 26.10 9.60 -31.07
C GLN A 14 26.76 8.45 -31.83
N HIS A 15 28.05 8.23 -31.57
CA HIS A 15 28.88 7.25 -32.28
C HIS A 15 28.78 5.81 -31.73
N HIS A 16 28.25 5.62 -30.52
CA HIS A 16 28.22 4.33 -29.81
C HIS A 16 26.79 3.80 -29.54
N GLY A 17 25.83 4.16 -30.39
CA GLY A 17 24.41 3.88 -30.18
C GLY A 17 23.72 3.17 -31.34
N GLU A 18 24.37 2.20 -32.00
CA GLU A 18 23.74 1.46 -33.11
C GLU A 18 22.50 0.67 -32.68
N GLY A 19 22.36 0.43 -31.37
CA GLY A 19 21.26 -0.31 -30.76
C GLY A 19 21.16 -1.75 -31.26
N GLU A 20 20.15 -2.45 -30.76
CA GLU A 20 19.79 -3.76 -31.30
C GLU A 20 19.32 -3.65 -32.77
N PRO A 21 19.59 -4.67 -33.62
CA PRO A 21 19.07 -4.75 -34.99
C PRO A 21 17.56 -4.54 -35.10
N ILE A 22 16.83 -4.97 -34.07
CA ILE A 22 15.40 -4.79 -33.91
C ILE A 22 15.19 -3.95 -32.64
N PRO A 23 14.71 -2.70 -32.73
CA PRO A 23 14.65 -1.78 -31.59
C PRO A 23 13.63 -2.16 -30.51
N PHE A 24 12.70 -3.06 -30.82
CA PHE A 24 11.75 -3.65 -29.87
C PHE A 24 11.55 -5.12 -30.22
N ALA A 25 11.67 -6.02 -29.24
CA ALA A 25 11.50 -7.46 -29.47
C ALA A 25 10.09 -7.80 -29.95
N ARG A 26 9.05 -7.15 -29.37
CA ARG A 26 7.64 -7.35 -29.70
C ARG A 26 6.80 -6.11 -29.45
N VAL A 27 5.66 -6.05 -30.14
CA VAL A 27 4.58 -5.07 -29.92
C VAL A 27 3.39 -5.79 -29.31
N PHE A 28 2.83 -5.19 -28.26
CA PHE A 28 1.63 -5.68 -27.56
C PHE A 28 0.54 -4.60 -27.62
N PRO A 29 -0.46 -4.72 -28.51
CA PRO A 29 -1.57 -3.78 -28.53
C PRO A 29 -2.41 -3.95 -27.27
N VAL A 30 -2.79 -2.83 -26.67
CA VAL A 30 -3.67 -2.77 -25.50
C VAL A 30 -4.79 -1.78 -25.81
N GLY A 31 -6.03 -2.22 -25.62
CA GLY A 31 -7.25 -1.48 -25.90
C GLY A 31 -8.30 -1.69 -24.82
N ARG A 32 -9.43 -1.01 -24.99
CA ARG A 32 -10.56 -1.03 -24.03
C ARG A 32 -11.45 -2.27 -24.14
N PHE A 33 -11.19 -3.14 -25.10
CA PHE A 33 -11.97 -4.36 -25.33
C PHE A 33 -11.09 -5.58 -25.05
N ILE A 34 -11.64 -6.59 -24.40
CA ILE A 34 -10.96 -7.86 -24.14
C ILE A 34 -11.52 -8.99 -25.01
N GLY A 35 -10.63 -9.86 -25.45
CA GLY A 35 -10.99 -11.08 -26.18
C GLY A 35 -11.63 -10.83 -27.56
N ALA A 36 -11.98 -11.92 -28.24
CA ALA A 36 -12.62 -11.85 -29.55
C ALA A 36 -14.08 -11.38 -29.48
N ASP A 37 -14.74 -11.57 -28.32
CA ASP A 37 -16.13 -11.18 -28.12
C ASP A 37 -16.29 -9.67 -27.87
N ARG A 38 -15.18 -8.90 -27.85
CA ARG A 38 -15.15 -7.44 -27.69
C ARG A 38 -15.88 -6.94 -26.45
N THR A 39 -15.73 -7.63 -25.33
CA THR A 39 -16.30 -7.17 -24.05
C THR A 39 -15.53 -5.97 -23.53
N LEU A 40 -16.23 -4.99 -22.96
CA LEU A 40 -15.61 -3.77 -22.44
C LEU A 40 -14.80 -4.09 -21.17
N PHE A 41 -13.55 -3.63 -21.10
CA PHE A 41 -12.74 -3.78 -19.89
C PHE A 41 -13.15 -2.74 -18.84
N GLY A 42 -13.77 -3.19 -17.75
CA GLY A 42 -14.33 -2.28 -16.75
C GLY A 42 -15.38 -1.36 -17.37
N ASP A 43 -15.19 -0.04 -17.19
CA ASP A 43 -16.01 1.00 -17.82
C ASP A 43 -15.49 1.44 -19.21
N GLY A 44 -14.41 0.82 -19.70
CA GLY A 44 -13.77 1.16 -20.96
C GLY A 44 -12.97 2.46 -20.95
N SER A 45 -12.82 3.08 -19.77
CA SER A 45 -12.02 4.29 -19.60
C SER A 45 -10.52 3.98 -19.71
N GLN A 46 -9.75 5.01 -20.07
CA GLN A 46 -8.29 4.94 -20.11
C GLN A 46 -7.71 4.56 -18.73
N TRP A 47 -8.29 5.08 -17.65
CA TRP A 47 -7.88 4.78 -16.28
C TRP A 47 -8.08 3.32 -15.92
N ALA A 48 -9.22 2.73 -16.27
CA ALA A 48 -9.47 1.31 -16.05
C ALA A 48 -8.43 0.45 -16.77
N VAL A 49 -8.18 0.72 -18.06
CA VAL A 49 -7.22 -0.03 -18.87
C VAL A 49 -5.79 0.07 -18.30
N TYR A 50 -5.32 1.27 -18.00
CA TYR A 50 -3.97 1.47 -17.45
C TYR A 50 -3.79 0.81 -16.09
N ARG A 51 -4.80 0.89 -15.24
CA ARG A 51 -4.79 0.22 -13.94
C ARG A 51 -4.77 -1.30 -14.08
N GLY A 52 -5.60 -1.85 -14.97
CA GLY A 52 -5.64 -3.28 -15.23
C GLY A 52 -4.29 -3.79 -15.74
N LEU A 53 -3.70 -3.08 -16.69
CA LEU A 53 -2.38 -3.37 -17.24
C LEU A 53 -1.28 -3.27 -16.18
N ALA A 54 -1.24 -2.19 -15.39
CA ALA A 54 -0.25 -1.99 -14.33
C ALA A 54 -0.30 -3.11 -13.27
N ARG A 55 -1.50 -3.53 -12.86
CA ARG A 55 -1.68 -4.68 -11.97
C ARG A 55 -1.13 -5.96 -12.58
N GLY A 56 -1.39 -6.17 -13.87
CA GLY A 56 -0.88 -7.34 -14.57
C GLY A 56 0.64 -7.34 -14.65
N LEU A 57 1.25 -6.23 -15.06
CA LEU A 57 2.71 -6.11 -15.13
C LEU A 57 3.36 -6.30 -13.77
N ALA A 58 2.78 -5.72 -12.70
CA ALA A 58 3.25 -5.94 -11.34
C ALA A 58 3.15 -7.43 -10.94
N GLY A 59 2.01 -8.08 -11.20
CA GLY A 59 1.84 -9.52 -10.93
C GLY A 59 2.84 -10.38 -11.70
N LEU A 60 3.11 -10.05 -12.97
CA LEU A 60 4.10 -10.74 -13.79
C LEU A 60 5.49 -10.64 -13.17
N MET A 61 5.94 -9.42 -12.87
CA MET A 61 7.28 -9.17 -12.31
C MET A 61 7.48 -9.76 -10.92
N MET A 62 6.40 -9.89 -10.13
CA MET A 62 6.46 -10.49 -8.79
C MET A 62 6.46 -12.03 -8.82
N SER A 63 6.08 -12.65 -9.93
CA SER A 63 6.06 -14.10 -10.09
C SER A 63 7.23 -14.57 -10.95
N GLY A 64 8.19 -15.26 -10.32
CA GLY A 64 9.32 -15.87 -11.05
C GLY A 64 8.86 -16.83 -12.14
N ALA A 65 7.93 -17.74 -11.80
CA ALA A 65 7.38 -18.72 -12.75
C ALA A 65 6.68 -18.06 -13.95
N ALA A 66 5.83 -17.05 -13.72
CA ALA A 66 5.13 -16.36 -14.81
C ALA A 66 6.10 -15.51 -15.66
N SER A 67 7.06 -14.83 -15.02
CA SER A 67 8.11 -14.06 -15.71
C SER A 67 8.97 -14.96 -16.61
N ASP A 68 9.42 -16.10 -16.11
CA ASP A 68 10.23 -17.06 -16.89
C ASP A 68 9.45 -17.59 -18.10
N GLN A 69 8.16 -17.88 -17.92
CA GLN A 69 7.28 -18.29 -19.03
C GLN A 69 7.02 -17.14 -20.03
N PHE A 70 6.92 -15.89 -19.57
CA PHE A 70 6.76 -14.74 -20.46
C PHE A 70 8.02 -14.53 -21.32
N VAL A 71 9.20 -14.50 -20.68
CA VAL A 71 10.48 -14.36 -21.40
C VAL A 71 10.69 -15.52 -22.37
N SER A 72 10.46 -16.75 -21.94
CA SER A 72 10.74 -17.94 -22.77
C SER A 72 9.81 -18.06 -23.97
N TYR A 73 8.52 -17.74 -23.83
CA TYR A 73 7.50 -18.07 -24.84
C TYR A 73 6.84 -16.86 -25.53
N ASP A 74 6.84 -15.68 -24.90
CA ASP A 74 6.27 -14.47 -25.53
C ASP A 74 7.36 -13.60 -26.16
N LEU A 75 8.60 -13.68 -25.65
CA LEU A 75 9.76 -12.96 -26.20
C LEU A 75 10.71 -13.88 -26.98
N GLY A 76 11.05 -15.05 -26.44
CA GLY A 76 12.13 -15.92 -26.95
C GLY A 76 11.73 -16.93 -28.04
N ASN A 77 10.74 -17.78 -27.77
CA ASN A 77 10.31 -18.86 -28.68
C ASN A 77 8.84 -18.70 -29.05
N THR A 78 8.62 -17.92 -30.09
CA THR A 78 7.33 -17.41 -30.50
C THR A 78 6.61 -18.41 -31.39
N ALA A 79 5.62 -19.09 -30.81
CA ALA A 79 4.72 -20.00 -31.52
C ALA A 79 3.74 -19.26 -32.45
N SER A 80 4.24 -18.35 -33.28
CA SER A 80 3.43 -17.66 -34.29
C SER A 80 3.00 -18.67 -35.35
N PRO A 81 1.70 -18.75 -35.71
CA PRO A 81 1.32 -19.43 -36.92
C PRO A 81 1.96 -18.74 -38.13
N GLU A 82 2.33 -19.52 -39.14
CA GLU A 82 2.75 -18.96 -40.43
C GLU A 82 1.61 -18.14 -41.03
N GLY A 83 1.96 -17.04 -41.71
CA GLY A 83 0.99 -16.21 -42.40
C GLY A 83 1.33 -16.00 -43.85
N ASP A 84 0.33 -15.50 -44.58
CA ASP A 84 0.41 -15.20 -46.00
C ASP A 84 1.24 -13.92 -46.22
N ARG A 85 2.50 -14.08 -46.63
CA ARG A 85 3.44 -12.98 -46.91
C ARG A 85 3.04 -12.16 -48.13
N ASP A 86 2.12 -12.64 -48.96
CA ASP A 86 1.54 -11.83 -50.04
C ASP A 86 0.69 -10.66 -49.50
N LEU A 87 0.16 -10.78 -48.29
CA LEU A 87 -0.63 -9.73 -47.64
C LEU A 87 0.25 -8.76 -46.84
N LEU A 88 1.29 -9.26 -46.19
CA LEU A 88 2.23 -8.47 -45.40
C LEU A 88 3.57 -9.19 -45.25
N GLY A 89 4.66 -8.51 -45.59
CA GLY A 89 6.00 -9.05 -45.36
C GLY A 89 6.56 -9.88 -46.51
N TRP A 90 6.25 -9.54 -47.75
CA TRP A 90 6.79 -10.24 -48.92
C TRP A 90 8.32 -10.16 -48.95
N GLY A 91 8.99 -11.31 -49.09
CA GLY A 91 10.45 -11.40 -49.12
C GLY A 91 11.15 -11.45 -47.75
N ILE A 92 10.42 -11.57 -46.64
CA ILE A 92 11.05 -11.82 -45.34
C ILE A 92 11.54 -13.27 -45.23
N SER A 93 12.71 -13.49 -44.62
CA SER A 93 13.27 -14.83 -44.47
C SER A 93 12.51 -15.72 -43.47
N ALA A 94 11.87 -15.12 -42.47
CA ALA A 94 11.08 -15.81 -41.45
C ALA A 94 9.89 -14.94 -41.03
N TRP A 95 8.75 -15.59 -40.79
CA TRP A 95 7.53 -14.89 -40.37
C TRP A 95 7.68 -14.21 -39.01
N ASP A 96 8.57 -14.75 -38.18
CA ASP A 96 8.65 -14.44 -36.77
C ASP A 96 8.95 -12.97 -36.42
N VAL A 97 9.42 -12.16 -37.37
CA VAL A 97 9.73 -10.74 -37.15
C VAL A 97 8.52 -9.79 -37.20
N LEU A 98 7.36 -10.26 -37.68
CA LEU A 98 6.16 -9.43 -37.90
C LEU A 98 5.03 -9.55 -36.84
N PRO A 99 4.79 -10.70 -36.20
CA PRO A 99 3.67 -10.91 -35.30
C PRO A 99 3.65 -9.99 -34.09
N TRP A 100 2.44 -9.62 -33.68
CA TRP A 100 2.17 -8.94 -32.42
C TRP A 100 1.84 -9.96 -31.33
N GLY A 101 2.41 -9.75 -30.15
CA GLY A 101 1.97 -10.44 -28.94
C GLY A 101 0.73 -9.75 -28.37
N THR A 102 0.12 -10.32 -27.34
CA THR A 102 -0.95 -9.63 -26.60
C THR A 102 -0.87 -9.92 -25.11
N TYR A 103 -1.52 -9.06 -24.33
CA TYR A 103 -1.47 -9.14 -22.88
C TYR A 103 -2.87 -8.98 -22.28
N GLY A 104 -3.23 -9.92 -21.45
CA GLY A 104 -4.42 -9.94 -20.61
C GLY A 104 -4.04 -10.45 -19.23
N PHE A 105 -4.80 -10.04 -18.23
CA PHE A 105 -4.49 -10.37 -16.84
C PHE A 105 -5.74 -10.36 -15.99
N ALA A 106 -5.89 -11.39 -15.15
CA ALA A 106 -6.75 -11.33 -13.99
C ALA A 106 -6.20 -12.17 -12.84
N SER A 107 -6.73 -11.94 -11.64
CA SER A 107 -6.31 -12.64 -10.44
C SER A 107 -7.50 -13.23 -9.68
N LEU A 108 -7.39 -14.48 -9.24
CA LEU A 108 -8.30 -15.11 -8.29
C LEU A 108 -7.65 -15.04 -6.89
N SER A 109 -8.31 -14.44 -5.91
CA SER A 109 -7.79 -14.39 -4.55
C SER A 109 -8.87 -14.59 -3.48
N MET A 110 -8.44 -14.85 -2.25
CA MET A 110 -9.34 -14.98 -1.11
C MET A 110 -10.04 -13.66 -0.73
N GLY A 111 -9.50 -12.50 -1.11
CA GLY A 111 -9.97 -11.17 -0.67
C GLY A 111 -9.63 -10.82 0.78
N ARG A 112 -8.86 -11.67 1.47
CA ARG A 112 -8.62 -11.59 2.92
C ARG A 112 -7.67 -10.46 3.33
N ASP A 113 -6.70 -10.09 2.48
CA ASP A 113 -5.83 -8.93 2.74
C ASP A 113 -6.64 -7.62 2.79
N ARG A 114 -7.67 -7.51 1.95
CA ARG A 114 -8.60 -6.38 1.97
C ARG A 114 -9.49 -6.36 3.19
N TYR A 115 -9.91 -7.54 3.62
CA TYR A 115 -10.65 -7.69 4.86
C TYR A 115 -9.81 -7.27 6.07
N ALA A 116 -8.54 -7.67 6.14
CA ALA A 116 -7.62 -7.25 7.20
C ALA A 116 -7.48 -5.72 7.26
N GLU A 117 -7.28 -5.08 6.10
CA GLU A 117 -7.16 -3.62 6.02
C GLU A 117 -8.49 -2.92 6.33
N TYR A 118 -9.63 -3.49 5.90
CA TYR A 118 -10.96 -3.00 6.26
C TYR A 118 -11.20 -3.05 7.78
N ALA A 119 -10.89 -4.19 8.41
CA ALA A 119 -11.03 -4.39 9.85
C ALA A 119 -10.12 -3.42 10.63
N ALA A 120 -8.87 -3.25 10.20
CA ALA A 120 -7.92 -2.33 10.83
C ALA A 120 -8.38 -0.88 10.72
N GLN A 121 -8.83 -0.42 9.55
CA GLN A 121 -9.33 0.94 9.37
C GLN A 121 -10.63 1.20 10.16
N ARG A 122 -11.55 0.22 10.21
CA ARG A 122 -12.78 0.33 11.01
C ARG A 122 -12.46 0.46 12.50
N LEU A 123 -11.58 -0.40 13.02
CA LEU A 123 -11.14 -0.36 14.41
C LEU A 123 -10.37 0.93 14.75
N ALA A 124 -9.51 1.41 13.83
CA ALA A 124 -8.79 2.68 13.99
C ALA A 124 -9.75 3.88 14.04
N ARG A 125 -10.82 3.86 13.24
CA ARG A 125 -11.88 4.88 13.30
C ARG A 125 -12.57 4.88 14.66
N SER A 126 -12.96 3.71 15.17
CA SER A 126 -13.55 3.57 16.50
C SER A 126 -12.60 4.07 17.60
N CYS A 127 -11.28 3.90 17.44
CA CYS A 127 -10.29 4.46 18.37
C CYS A 127 -10.29 5.99 18.36
N VAL A 128 -10.29 6.63 17.18
CA VAL A 128 -10.36 8.10 17.08
C VAL A 128 -11.67 8.62 17.68
N ASP A 129 -12.79 7.97 17.37
CA ASP A 129 -14.10 8.35 17.90
C ASP A 129 -14.13 8.23 19.43
N LYS A 130 -13.56 7.17 20.01
CA LYS A 130 -13.43 7.00 21.45
C LYS A 130 -12.50 8.03 22.09
N LEU A 131 -11.39 8.38 21.43
CA LEU A 131 -10.45 9.38 21.94
C LEU A 131 -11.07 10.78 22.02
N LEU A 132 -11.99 11.12 21.12
CA LEU A 132 -12.66 12.43 21.10
C LEU A 132 -13.97 12.45 21.90
N PHE A 133 -14.70 11.34 21.94
CA PHE A 133 -16.09 11.29 22.43
C PHE A 133 -16.36 10.20 23.47
N GLY A 134 -15.34 9.48 23.95
CA GLY A 134 -15.50 8.36 24.89
C GLY A 134 -16.12 8.76 26.23
N HIS A 135 -16.02 10.03 26.63
CA HIS A 135 -16.66 10.56 27.83
C HIS A 135 -18.16 10.84 27.65
N LEU A 136 -18.67 10.85 26.42
CA LEU A 136 -20.09 11.12 26.15
C LEU A 136 -20.92 9.86 26.34
N GLN A 137 -21.92 9.94 27.21
CA GLN A 137 -22.86 8.85 27.47
C GLN A 137 -24.08 8.97 26.56
N ALA A 138 -24.32 7.94 25.76
CA ALA A 138 -25.48 7.89 24.86
C ALA A 138 -26.79 8.01 25.65
N GLY A 139 -27.65 8.95 25.25
CA GLY A 139 -28.95 9.20 25.88
C GLY A 139 -28.93 10.20 27.05
N ASN A 140 -27.76 10.73 27.44
CA ASN A 140 -27.67 11.79 28.44
C ASN A 140 -27.82 13.18 27.77
N PRO A 141 -28.83 14.00 28.16
CA PRO A 141 -29.07 15.32 27.56
C PRO A 141 -28.10 16.42 28.06
N ALA A 142 -27.29 16.14 29.08
CA ALA A 142 -26.34 17.11 29.61
C ALA A 142 -25.26 17.48 28.57
N SER A 143 -24.75 18.70 28.67
CA SER A 143 -23.64 19.17 27.82
C SER A 143 -22.37 18.34 28.01
N SER A 144 -21.48 18.35 27.02
CA SER A 144 -20.18 17.65 27.09
C SER A 144 -19.41 17.97 28.38
N THR A 145 -19.40 19.26 28.78
CA THR A 145 -18.71 19.73 29.99
C THR A 145 -19.36 19.21 31.27
N GLU A 146 -20.70 19.24 31.36
CA GLU A 146 -21.41 18.71 32.54
C GLU A 146 -21.20 17.19 32.71
N GLN A 147 -21.14 16.45 31.60
CA GLN A 147 -20.84 15.01 31.64
C GLN A 147 -19.41 14.74 32.08
N LEU A 148 -18.44 15.54 31.60
CA LEU A 148 -17.04 15.46 32.05
C LEU A 148 -16.93 15.71 33.56
N ASP A 149 -17.53 16.79 34.07
CA ASP A 149 -17.49 17.14 35.49
C ASP A 149 -18.11 16.04 36.37
N SER A 150 -19.23 15.46 35.92
CA SER A 150 -19.89 14.34 36.61
C SER A 150 -19.01 13.07 36.63
N LEU A 151 -18.40 12.72 35.50
CA LEU A 151 -17.47 11.58 35.39
C LEU A 151 -16.20 11.79 36.21
N LEU A 152 -15.66 13.02 36.25
CA LEU A 152 -14.50 13.34 37.07
C LEU A 152 -14.85 13.25 38.55
N GLY A 153 -15.96 13.86 38.97
CA GLY A 153 -16.41 13.83 40.36
C GLY A 153 -16.63 12.40 40.88
N SER A 154 -17.26 11.53 40.08
CA SER A 154 -17.51 10.13 40.46
C SER A 154 -16.23 9.29 40.54
N GLN A 155 -15.27 9.51 39.65
CA GLN A 155 -14.04 8.70 39.58
C GLN A 155 -12.88 9.29 40.39
N TRP A 156 -13.00 10.52 40.89
CA TRP A 156 -11.93 11.27 41.55
C TRP A 156 -11.24 10.48 42.68
N SER A 157 -12.03 9.87 43.56
CA SER A 157 -11.51 9.09 44.69
C SER A 157 -10.65 7.90 44.23
N ALA A 158 -11.08 7.22 43.15
CA ALA A 158 -10.34 6.10 42.58
C ALA A 158 -9.01 6.56 41.96
N HIS A 159 -9.01 7.68 41.22
CA HIS A 159 -7.79 8.26 40.62
C HIS A 159 -6.78 8.71 41.68
N CYS A 160 -7.23 9.41 42.73
CA CYS A 160 -6.38 9.74 43.86
C CYS A 160 -5.81 8.48 44.52
N GLY A 161 -6.62 7.42 44.68
CA GLY A 161 -6.17 6.13 45.18
C GLY A 161 -5.06 5.49 44.33
N GLN A 162 -5.19 5.52 43.00
CA GLN A 162 -4.15 5.01 42.08
C GLN A 162 -2.84 5.80 42.21
N LEU A 163 -2.91 7.11 42.44
CA LEU A 163 -1.75 7.96 42.66
C LEU A 163 -1.20 7.90 44.09
N GLY A 164 -1.91 7.23 45.02
CA GLY A 164 -1.58 7.23 46.44
C GLY A 164 -1.74 8.61 47.09
N LEU A 165 -2.66 9.44 46.62
CA LEU A 165 -2.99 10.75 47.16
C LEU A 165 -4.32 10.71 47.96
N PRO A 166 -4.49 11.58 48.97
CA PRO A 166 -5.75 11.69 49.68
C PRO A 166 -6.78 12.46 48.82
N PRO A 167 -7.97 11.88 48.54
CA PRO A 167 -8.96 12.50 47.66
C PRO A 167 -9.71 13.67 48.31
N ASN A 168 -9.91 13.59 49.63
CA ASN A 168 -10.53 14.65 50.42
C ASN A 168 -9.62 14.99 51.61
N PRO A 169 -8.91 16.13 51.57
CA PRO A 169 -8.00 16.54 52.62
C PRO A 169 -8.74 17.27 53.75
N GLY A 170 -10.07 17.28 53.79
CA GLY A 170 -10.85 17.90 54.85
C GLY A 170 -10.85 19.43 54.83
N ASP A 171 -11.55 20.02 55.79
CA ASP A 171 -11.52 21.46 56.05
C ASP A 171 -10.19 21.90 56.68
N GLU A 172 -9.96 23.20 56.81
CA GLU A 172 -8.69 23.75 57.30
C GLU A 172 -8.29 23.20 58.69
N GLN A 173 -9.27 22.87 59.54
CA GLN A 173 -9.04 22.34 60.89
C GLN A 173 -8.64 20.86 60.89
N THR A 174 -9.22 20.03 60.01
CA THR A 174 -8.95 18.59 59.97
C THR A 174 -7.82 18.21 59.02
N ARG A 175 -7.45 19.10 58.09
CA ARG A 175 -6.46 18.87 57.03
C ARG A 175 -5.10 18.39 57.51
N VAL A 176 -4.57 19.03 58.54
CA VAL A 176 -3.28 18.65 59.14
C VAL A 176 -3.32 17.21 59.67
N GLY A 177 -4.42 16.81 60.29
CA GLY A 177 -4.59 15.44 60.82
C GLY A 177 -4.68 14.39 59.71
N ILE A 178 -5.45 14.68 58.64
CA ILE A 178 -5.62 13.77 57.49
C ILE A 178 -4.31 13.61 56.73
N LEU A 179 -3.65 14.72 56.38
CA LEU A 179 -2.37 14.70 55.68
C LEU A 179 -1.26 14.09 56.55
N GLY A 180 -1.28 14.32 57.86
CA GLY A 180 -0.34 13.69 58.79
C GLY A 180 -0.49 12.17 58.85
N ARG A 181 -1.73 11.67 58.83
CA ARG A 181 -2.01 10.22 58.70
C ARG A 181 -1.52 9.70 57.36
N TRP A 182 -1.85 10.37 56.26
CA TRP A 182 -1.42 10.00 54.92
C TRP A 182 0.11 9.90 54.80
N ILE A 183 0.88 10.89 55.30
CA ILE A 183 2.36 10.83 55.32
C ILE A 183 2.85 9.66 56.17
N GLY A 184 2.20 9.40 57.31
CA GLY A 184 2.62 8.38 58.27
C GLY A 184 2.27 6.94 57.88
N SER A 185 1.33 6.72 56.95
CA SER A 185 0.87 5.37 56.57
C SER A 185 0.87 5.07 55.08
N ASP A 186 0.51 6.04 54.22
CA ASP A 186 0.17 5.79 52.82
C ASP A 186 1.26 6.31 51.88
N ALA A 187 1.78 7.52 52.12
CA ALA A 187 2.88 8.09 51.33
C ALA A 187 4.19 7.32 51.56
N PHE A 188 4.37 6.82 52.78
CA PHE A 188 5.51 6.00 53.19
C PHE A 188 5.02 4.79 53.98
N ALA A 189 5.47 3.60 53.59
CA ALA A 189 5.16 2.38 54.31
C ALA A 189 5.70 2.46 55.76
N ALA A 190 4.83 2.18 56.74
CA ALA A 190 5.16 2.30 58.16
C ALA A 190 6.38 1.43 58.57
N GLU A 191 6.50 0.23 57.99
CA GLU A 191 7.62 -0.69 58.24
C GLU A 191 8.95 -0.15 57.69
N ALA A 192 8.93 0.45 56.50
CA ALA A 192 10.11 1.07 55.91
C ALA A 192 10.58 2.27 56.74
N ALA A 193 9.64 3.12 57.18
CA ALA A 193 9.93 4.25 58.06
C ALA A 193 10.50 3.79 59.41
N ALA A 194 9.94 2.74 60.02
CA ALA A 194 10.45 2.17 61.27
C ALA A 194 11.88 1.62 61.11
N THR A 195 12.16 0.94 59.99
CA THR A 195 13.50 0.43 59.66
C THR A 195 14.51 1.56 59.50
N ILE A 196 14.14 2.64 58.80
CA ILE A 196 14.97 3.84 58.67
C ILE A 196 15.26 4.46 60.03
N VAL A 197 14.23 4.67 60.87
CA VAL A 197 14.38 5.25 62.22
C VAL A 197 15.30 4.41 63.09
N ASN A 198 15.14 3.09 63.11
CA ASN A 198 16.02 2.19 63.87
C ASN A 198 17.47 2.28 63.37
N GLY A 199 17.68 2.23 62.06
CA GLY A 199 19.01 2.36 61.46
C GLY A 199 19.65 3.73 61.69
N LEU A 200 18.88 4.81 61.80
CA LEU A 200 19.37 6.14 62.17
C LEU A 200 19.84 6.16 63.62
N ILE A 201 19.05 5.61 64.54
CA ILE A 201 19.38 5.57 65.97
C ILE A 201 20.60 4.70 66.25
N ASP A 202 20.67 3.51 65.65
CA ASP A 202 21.81 2.62 65.83
C ASP A 202 23.11 3.26 65.29
N ARG A 203 23.07 3.90 64.12
CA ARG A 203 24.26 4.52 63.50
C ARG A 203 24.67 5.84 64.16
N GLN A 204 23.72 6.67 64.58
CA GLN A 204 24.01 8.05 65.00
C GLN A 204 24.05 8.23 66.52
N LEU A 205 23.39 7.36 67.28
CA LEU A 205 23.35 7.44 68.74
C LEU A 205 24.06 6.24 69.37
N ARG A 206 23.63 4.99 69.11
CA ARG A 206 24.09 3.81 69.87
C ARG A 206 25.61 3.67 69.99
N GLY A 207 26.35 3.84 68.91
CA GLY A 207 27.81 3.73 68.89
C GLY A 207 28.58 4.86 69.59
N TYR A 208 27.90 5.93 69.99
CA TYR A 208 28.50 7.14 70.58
C TYR A 208 28.08 7.37 72.04
N LEU A 209 27.27 6.47 72.61
CA LEU A 209 26.79 6.57 73.98
C LEU A 209 27.75 5.87 74.96
N PRO A 210 27.96 6.44 76.16
CA PRO A 210 28.81 5.83 77.19
C PRO A 210 28.20 4.52 77.71
N ASN A 211 29.01 3.48 77.90
CA ASN A 211 28.56 2.23 78.52
C ASN A 211 28.15 2.48 79.98
N PRO A 212 26.90 2.18 80.40
CA PRO A 212 26.46 2.35 81.78
C PRO A 212 27.08 1.35 82.77
N GLU A 213 27.69 0.27 82.31
CA GLU A 213 28.20 -0.81 83.18
C GLU A 213 29.25 -0.30 84.19
N GLY A 214 29.01 -0.58 85.47
CA GLY A 214 29.93 -0.23 86.56
C GLY A 214 29.87 1.24 87.03
N MET A 215 29.02 2.09 86.44
CA MET A 215 28.81 3.48 86.88
C MET A 215 27.56 3.62 87.77
N THR A 216 27.53 4.65 88.63
CA THR A 216 26.30 5.06 89.31
C THR A 216 25.46 5.95 88.40
N ALA A 217 24.13 5.94 88.61
CA ALA A 217 23.21 6.76 87.82
C ALA A 217 23.55 8.28 87.88
N GLU A 218 23.97 8.77 89.05
CA GLU A 218 24.37 10.18 89.24
C GLU A 218 25.59 10.58 88.40
N GLN A 219 26.51 9.64 88.14
CA GLN A 219 27.70 9.87 87.32
C GLN A 219 27.40 9.71 85.84
N TRP A 220 26.61 8.70 85.46
CA TRP A 220 26.38 8.37 84.06
C TRP A 220 25.35 9.29 83.37
N VAL A 221 24.26 9.68 84.05
CA VAL A 221 23.17 10.48 83.44
C VAL A 221 23.65 11.82 82.84
N PRO A 222 24.51 12.63 83.51
CA PRO A 222 25.06 13.85 82.92
C PRO A 222 25.91 13.59 81.67
N ILE A 223 26.74 12.53 81.69
CA ILE A 223 27.62 12.15 80.57
C ILE A 223 26.78 11.66 79.39
N PHE A 224 25.76 10.85 79.66
CA PHE A 224 24.78 10.38 78.67
C PHE A 224 24.06 11.56 78.00
N ARG A 225 23.51 12.50 78.78
CA ARG A 225 22.83 13.69 78.25
C ARG A 225 23.76 14.52 77.36
N GLN A 226 25.01 14.73 77.79
CA GLN A 226 26.00 15.46 76.99
C GLN A 226 26.37 14.71 75.70
N ALA A 227 26.54 13.39 75.75
CA ALA A 227 26.83 12.57 74.58
C ALA A 227 25.71 12.61 73.54
N VAL A 228 24.45 12.55 73.99
CA VAL A 228 23.26 12.72 73.16
C VAL A 228 23.22 14.13 72.54
N LEU A 229 23.44 15.18 73.32
CA LEU A 229 23.49 16.57 72.83
C LEU A 229 24.57 16.78 71.77
N ASN A 230 25.75 16.17 71.94
CA ASN A 230 26.86 16.25 70.99
C ASN A 230 26.51 15.63 69.62
N ARG A 231 25.51 14.75 69.54
CA ARG A 231 25.05 14.10 68.30
C ARG A 231 23.86 14.83 67.64
N ARG A 232 23.39 15.95 68.20
CA ARG A 232 22.21 16.68 67.70
C ARG A 232 22.31 17.05 66.22
N SER A 233 23.42 17.68 65.81
CA SER A 233 23.63 18.13 64.42
C SER A 233 23.70 16.96 63.43
N GLU A 234 24.40 15.89 63.81
CA GLU A 234 24.54 14.69 62.99
C GLU A 234 23.23 13.93 62.82
N LEU A 235 22.42 13.85 63.88
CA LEU A 235 21.10 13.22 63.82
C LEU A 235 20.13 14.03 62.96
N LEU A 236 20.12 15.37 63.08
CA LEU A 236 19.35 16.24 62.19
C LEU A 236 19.76 16.07 60.72
N ARG A 237 21.07 16.06 60.44
CA ARG A 237 21.58 15.82 59.07
C ARG A 237 21.16 14.46 58.54
N ALA A 238 21.29 13.40 59.34
CA ALA A 238 20.94 12.05 58.94
C ALA A 238 19.43 11.87 58.70
N CYS A 239 18.58 12.53 59.49
CA CYS A 239 17.13 12.60 59.25
C CYS A 239 16.82 13.33 57.93
N ALA A 240 17.45 14.49 57.69
CA ALA A 240 17.26 15.25 56.46
C ALA A 240 17.70 14.46 55.20
N ASP A 241 18.83 13.73 55.26
CA ASP A 241 19.31 12.89 54.16
C ASP A 241 18.38 11.69 53.89
N ALA A 242 17.87 11.06 54.95
CA ALA A 242 16.90 9.97 54.84
C ALA A 242 15.57 10.46 54.26
N ALA A 243 15.06 11.59 54.76
CA ALA A 243 13.86 12.26 54.24
C ALA A 243 14.00 12.67 52.77
N TYR A 244 15.17 13.17 52.37
CA TYR A 244 15.47 13.49 50.98
C TYR A 244 15.39 12.24 50.09
N THR A 245 15.97 11.12 50.54
CA THR A 245 15.91 9.84 49.82
C THR A 245 14.46 9.33 49.71
N MET A 246 13.69 9.44 50.78
CA MET A 246 12.27 9.07 50.80
C MET A 246 11.45 9.90 49.79
N ALA A 247 11.61 11.23 49.79
CA ALA A 247 10.96 12.11 48.82
C ALA A 247 11.42 11.82 47.38
N PHE A 248 12.70 11.47 47.19
CA PHE A 248 13.22 11.06 45.90
C PHE A 248 12.58 9.77 45.40
N THR A 249 12.43 8.73 46.22
CA THR A 249 11.73 7.53 45.77
C THR A 249 10.26 7.83 45.45
N TRP A 250 9.59 8.61 46.30
CA TRP A 250 8.18 8.97 46.12
C TRP A 250 7.94 9.70 44.79
N HIS A 251 8.75 10.69 44.40
CA HIS A 251 8.50 11.43 43.15
C HIS A 251 8.66 10.56 41.89
N VAL A 252 9.60 9.60 41.90
CA VAL A 252 9.81 8.68 40.77
C VAL A 252 8.62 7.75 40.62
N GLU A 253 8.14 7.17 41.73
CA GLU A 253 6.97 6.30 41.73
C GLU A 253 5.70 7.05 41.33
N PHE A 254 5.51 8.26 41.85
CA PHE A 254 4.38 9.12 41.49
C PHE A 254 4.34 9.37 39.98
N ALA A 255 5.49 9.70 39.37
CA ALA A 255 5.56 9.95 37.94
C ALA A 255 5.12 8.73 37.11
N GLY A 256 5.56 7.53 37.48
CA GLY A 256 5.16 6.29 36.80
C GLY A 256 3.67 5.96 36.98
N ARG A 257 3.12 6.15 38.19
CA ARG A 257 1.68 5.95 38.44
C ARG A 257 0.81 6.95 37.69
N LEU A 258 1.28 8.20 37.56
CA LEU A 258 0.60 9.23 36.77
C LEU A 258 0.46 8.82 35.31
N GLU A 259 1.56 8.41 34.67
CA GLU A 259 1.53 7.98 33.26
C GLU A 259 0.58 6.80 33.04
N GLN A 260 0.56 5.81 33.96
CA GLN A 260 -0.36 4.68 33.90
C GLN A 260 -1.83 5.08 34.06
N MET A 261 -2.14 5.90 35.06
CA MET A 261 -3.50 6.38 35.31
C MET A 261 -4.01 7.23 34.14
N VAL A 262 -3.20 8.16 33.63
CA VAL A 262 -3.56 9.00 32.48
C VAL A 262 -3.74 8.15 31.23
N GLY A 263 -2.85 7.18 30.97
CA GLY A 263 -3.01 6.25 29.85
C GLY A 263 -4.32 5.46 29.90
N GLY A 264 -4.68 4.95 31.08
CA GLY A 264 -5.97 4.29 31.31
C GLY A 264 -7.17 5.22 31.09
N ALA A 265 -7.07 6.48 31.53
CA ALA A 265 -8.11 7.48 31.34
C ALA A 265 -8.32 7.80 29.84
N ILE A 266 -7.23 7.99 29.08
CA ILE A 266 -7.28 8.21 27.62
C ILE A 266 -7.98 7.04 26.91
N ALA A 267 -7.61 5.80 27.23
CA ALA A 267 -8.10 4.63 26.52
C ALA A 267 -9.56 4.26 26.85
N THR A 268 -10.06 4.67 28.02
CA THR A 268 -11.41 4.37 28.49
C THR A 268 -12.40 5.50 28.22
N LEU A 269 -12.01 6.75 28.51
CA LEU A 269 -12.90 7.92 28.49
C LEU A 269 -12.43 9.03 27.51
N GLY A 270 -11.28 8.87 26.87
CA GLY A 270 -10.79 9.80 25.84
C GLY A 270 -9.90 10.94 26.34
N LEU A 271 -9.38 11.70 25.38
CA LEU A 271 -8.45 12.82 25.59
C LEU A 271 -9.08 13.99 26.38
N PRO A 272 -10.35 14.40 26.14
CA PRO A 272 -10.96 15.48 26.91
C PRO A 272 -11.00 15.18 28.41
N TYR A 273 -11.39 13.95 28.77
CA TYR A 273 -11.43 13.50 30.16
C TYR A 273 -10.04 13.46 30.79
N ALA A 274 -9.06 12.86 30.10
CA ALA A 274 -7.69 12.77 30.60
C ALA A 274 -7.07 14.16 30.82
N ARG A 275 -7.33 15.12 29.93
CA ARG A 275 -6.84 16.50 30.06
C ARG A 275 -7.43 17.20 31.28
N GLU A 276 -8.74 17.10 31.48
CA GLU A 276 -9.41 17.70 32.65
C GLU A 276 -9.02 17.00 33.96
N LEU A 277 -8.79 15.68 33.94
CA LEU A 277 -8.25 14.94 35.08
C LEU A 277 -6.87 15.49 35.51
N VAL A 278 -5.97 15.75 34.56
CA VAL A 278 -4.64 16.32 34.85
C VAL A 278 -4.75 17.75 35.36
N ASP A 279 -5.70 18.54 34.83
CA ASP A 279 -5.96 19.92 35.29
C ASP A 279 -6.50 19.95 36.74
N GLN A 280 -7.47 19.09 37.05
CA GLN A 280 -8.01 18.94 38.39
C GLN A 280 -6.96 18.42 39.38
N LEU A 281 -6.12 17.47 38.96
CA LEU A 281 -4.99 16.98 39.75
C LEU A 281 -4.00 18.08 40.09
N ARG A 282 -3.67 18.94 39.11
CA ARG A 282 -2.82 20.09 39.34
C ARG A 282 -3.41 21.04 40.38
N ARG A 283 -4.69 21.42 40.23
CA ARG A 283 -5.38 22.28 41.21
C ARG A 283 -5.40 21.65 42.60
N HIS A 284 -5.70 20.36 42.70
CA HIS A 284 -5.70 19.64 43.98
C HIS A 284 -4.32 19.66 44.67
N ILE A 285 -3.25 19.45 43.90
CA ILE A 285 -1.88 19.49 44.42
C ILE A 285 -1.49 20.92 44.82
N ASP A 286 -1.65 21.88 43.92
CA ASP A 286 -1.19 23.26 44.10
C ASP A 286 -1.97 23.97 45.22
N ASP A 287 -3.30 23.86 45.23
CA ASP A 287 -4.18 24.63 46.12
C ASP A 287 -4.40 23.96 47.48
N VAL A 288 -4.27 22.63 47.55
CA VAL A 288 -4.70 21.87 48.75
C VAL A 288 -3.60 21.02 49.38
N LEU A 289 -2.93 20.17 48.60
CA LEU A 289 -1.94 19.26 49.16
C LEU A 289 -0.63 19.98 49.50
N ALA A 290 -0.07 20.78 48.58
CA ALA A 290 1.22 21.43 48.78
C ALA A 290 1.24 22.36 50.01
N PRO A 291 0.23 23.22 50.26
CA PRO A 291 0.21 24.07 51.46
C PRO A 291 0.09 23.25 52.76
N GLY A 292 -0.78 22.24 52.77
CA GLY A 292 -0.99 21.40 53.96
C GLY A 292 0.21 20.51 54.31
N VAL A 293 0.87 19.95 53.30
CA VAL A 293 2.10 19.16 53.47
C VAL A 293 3.27 20.06 53.90
N ALA A 294 3.37 21.28 53.38
CA ALA A 294 4.37 22.25 53.84
C ALA A 294 4.18 22.62 55.32
N GLN A 295 2.93 22.77 55.78
CA GLN A 295 2.62 23.00 57.20
C GLN A 295 3.10 21.84 58.08
N LEU A 296 2.85 20.59 57.68
CA LEU A 296 3.37 19.41 58.39
C LEU A 296 4.89 19.41 58.51
N GLY A 297 5.61 19.93 57.50
CA GLY A 297 7.06 20.07 57.53
C GLY A 297 7.60 20.96 58.66
N THR A 298 6.76 21.85 59.19
CA THR A 298 7.11 22.73 60.33
C THR A 298 6.77 22.13 61.70
N MET A 299 6.07 20.99 61.75
CA MET A 299 5.55 20.38 62.97
C MET A 299 6.49 19.32 63.59
N GLY A 300 7.79 19.44 63.32
CA GLY A 300 8.82 18.60 63.95
C GLY A 300 8.89 18.79 65.48
N PRO A 301 9.62 17.91 66.19
CA PRO A 301 9.88 18.13 67.62
C PRO A 301 10.65 19.45 67.84
N SER A 302 10.38 20.14 68.95
CA SER A 302 11.13 21.36 69.33
C SER A 302 12.63 21.09 69.53
N ASP A 303 12.97 19.88 69.95
CA ASP A 303 14.33 19.36 69.94
C ASP A 303 14.35 17.84 69.73
N ILE A 304 15.07 17.39 68.70
CA ILE A 304 15.19 15.97 68.33
C ILE A 304 15.87 15.13 69.42
N VAL A 305 16.78 15.75 70.19
CA VAL A 305 17.50 15.11 71.30
C VAL A 305 16.90 15.42 72.67
N ALA A 306 15.72 16.04 72.73
CA ALA A 306 15.01 16.22 74.00
C ALA A 306 14.76 14.87 74.64
N VAL A 307 15.15 14.73 75.91
CA VAL A 307 14.88 13.52 76.69
C VAL A 307 13.37 13.41 76.92
N PRO A 308 12.70 12.36 76.42
CA PRO A 308 11.26 12.21 76.63
C PRO A 308 10.94 12.07 78.13
N PRO A 309 9.78 12.55 78.62
CA PRO A 309 9.41 12.46 80.03
C PRO A 309 9.45 11.03 80.60
N GLN A 310 9.16 10.03 79.77
CA GLN A 310 9.22 8.61 80.13
C GLN A 310 10.67 8.13 80.34
N VAL A 311 11.59 8.54 79.46
CA VAL A 311 13.01 8.26 79.61
C VAL A 311 13.58 9.02 80.80
N ASP A 312 13.19 10.28 81.01
CA ASP A 312 13.65 11.06 82.15
C ASP A 312 13.17 10.46 83.49
N ALA A 313 11.94 9.97 83.54
CA ALA A 313 11.42 9.24 84.69
C ALA A 313 12.16 7.91 84.91
N ALA A 314 12.46 7.17 83.84
CA ALA A 314 13.24 5.93 83.90
C ALA A 314 14.70 6.18 84.33
N LEU A 315 15.32 7.27 83.90
CA LEU A 315 16.67 7.66 84.30
C LEU A 315 16.72 8.08 85.78
N ARG A 316 15.67 8.72 86.31
CA ARG A 316 15.55 9.12 87.72
C ARG A 316 15.26 7.96 88.67
N SER A 317 14.70 6.85 88.18
CA SER A 317 14.39 5.67 89.00
C SER A 317 15.59 4.73 89.20
N LEU A 318 16.68 4.93 88.44
CA LEU A 318 17.92 4.18 88.58
C LEU A 318 18.57 4.47 89.95
N ARG A 319 18.91 3.42 90.71
CA ARG A 319 19.60 3.51 92.00
C ARG A 319 20.74 2.49 92.06
N GLY A 320 21.87 2.86 92.68
CA GLY A 320 23.04 1.99 92.82
C GLY A 320 23.92 1.90 91.57
N VAL A 321 24.82 0.92 91.56
CA VAL A 321 25.70 0.60 90.41
C VAL A 321 24.91 -0.16 89.36
N MET A 322 24.97 0.29 88.11
CA MET A 322 24.20 -0.32 87.01
C MET A 322 24.85 -1.65 86.56
N SER A 323 24.07 -2.74 86.64
CA SER A 323 24.46 -4.09 86.19
C SER A 323 23.77 -4.57 84.89
N ASN A 324 22.68 -3.92 84.47
CA ASN A 324 21.90 -4.26 83.27
C ASN A 324 22.06 -3.18 82.19
N ALA A 325 23.29 -2.90 81.79
CA ALA A 325 23.66 -1.77 80.94
C ALA A 325 22.90 -1.74 79.59
N ASP A 326 22.76 -2.89 78.93
CA ASP A 326 22.08 -3.01 77.64
C ASP A 326 20.58 -2.69 77.72
N GLN A 327 19.91 -3.11 78.80
CA GLN A 327 18.49 -2.84 78.99
C GLN A 327 18.23 -1.35 79.25
N VAL A 328 19.08 -0.72 80.06
CA VAL A 328 19.01 0.73 80.36
C VAL A 328 19.23 1.55 79.07
N LEU A 329 20.23 1.18 78.27
CA LEU A 329 20.51 1.83 76.99
C LEU A 329 19.36 1.63 75.99
N ALA A 330 18.80 0.42 75.91
CA ALA A 330 17.68 0.12 75.02
C ALA A 330 16.41 0.92 75.37
N THR A 331 16.07 1.04 76.66
CA THR A 331 14.94 1.86 77.12
C THR A 331 15.16 3.35 76.83
N ALA A 332 16.39 3.84 76.98
CA ALA A 332 16.72 5.23 76.66
C ALA A 332 16.62 5.51 75.15
N LEU A 333 17.14 4.61 74.30
CA LEU A 333 17.07 4.70 72.85
C LEU A 333 15.64 4.57 72.30
N ASP A 334 14.79 3.77 72.94
CA ASP A 334 13.38 3.60 72.56
C ASP A 334 12.60 4.91 72.66
N GLY A 335 12.83 5.71 73.70
CA GLY A 335 12.19 7.03 73.82
C GLY A 335 12.59 8.00 72.70
N PHE A 336 13.83 7.95 72.22
CA PHE A 336 14.27 8.79 71.10
C PHE A 336 13.67 8.38 69.76
N ARG A 337 13.23 7.11 69.59
CA ARG A 337 12.52 6.66 68.36
C ARG A 337 11.34 7.55 68.02
N THR A 338 10.58 8.00 69.01
CA THR A 338 9.43 8.87 68.77
C THR A 338 9.85 10.25 68.24
N ASN A 339 10.89 10.86 68.81
CA ASN A 339 11.38 12.17 68.36
C ASN A 339 12.05 12.08 66.99
N VAL A 340 12.89 11.07 66.76
CA VAL A 340 13.54 10.82 65.46
C VAL A 340 12.50 10.55 64.37
N ARG A 341 11.48 9.74 64.66
CA ARG A 341 10.38 9.48 63.73
C ARG A 341 9.59 10.74 63.39
N ARG A 342 9.27 11.58 64.39
CA ARG A 342 8.57 12.86 64.16
C ARG A 342 9.42 13.83 63.35
N GLN A 343 10.74 13.92 63.62
CA GLN A 343 11.64 14.73 62.81
C GLN A 343 11.71 14.21 61.37
N LEU A 344 11.93 12.90 61.18
CA LEU A 344 12.03 12.29 59.86
C LEU A 344 10.79 12.57 59.00
N PHE A 345 9.59 12.43 59.58
CA PHE A 345 8.36 12.73 58.85
C PHE A 345 8.16 14.22 58.58
N ALA A 346 8.57 15.12 59.49
CA ALA A 346 8.55 16.55 59.23
C ALA A 346 9.51 16.92 58.09
N ASP A 347 10.75 16.41 58.11
CA ASP A 347 11.72 16.62 57.04
C ASP A 347 11.21 16.05 55.70
N ALA A 348 10.60 14.85 55.71
CA ALA A 348 10.05 14.22 54.52
C ALA A 348 8.84 14.99 53.97
N ALA A 349 7.97 15.48 54.85
CA ALA A 349 6.84 16.35 54.49
C ALA A 349 7.34 17.66 53.85
N ALA A 350 8.36 18.30 54.43
CA ALA A 350 8.96 19.50 53.84
C ALA A 350 9.49 19.23 52.42
N ARG A 351 10.20 18.12 52.21
CA ARG A 351 10.73 17.73 50.89
C ARG A 351 9.65 17.37 49.87
N ILE A 352 8.62 16.61 50.27
CA ILE A 352 7.47 16.36 49.39
C ILE A 352 6.74 17.67 49.05
N GLY A 353 6.56 18.56 50.03
CA GLY A 353 5.95 19.87 49.81
C GLY A 353 6.71 20.72 48.81
N ASP A 354 8.05 20.69 48.84
CA ASP A 354 8.90 21.34 47.83
C ASP A 354 8.71 20.73 46.44
N VAL A 355 8.62 19.40 46.32
CA VAL A 355 8.35 18.70 45.05
C VAL A 355 6.96 19.04 44.52
N MET A 356 5.92 19.01 45.36
CA MET A 356 4.55 19.33 44.99
C MET A 356 4.43 20.76 44.44
N ARG A 357 5.10 21.73 45.06
CA ARG A 357 5.11 23.15 44.65
C ARG A 357 5.62 23.37 43.23
N VAL A 358 6.43 22.45 42.69
CA VAL A 358 7.05 22.59 41.37
C VAL A 358 6.49 21.59 40.35
N MET A 359 5.95 20.46 40.80
CA MET A 359 5.37 19.40 39.96
C MET A 359 4.24 19.89 39.05
N GLY A 360 3.38 20.81 39.54
CA GLY A 360 2.30 21.39 38.74
C GLY A 360 2.80 22.05 37.46
N ALA A 361 3.90 22.82 37.55
CA ALA A 361 4.51 23.51 36.41
C ALA A 361 5.50 22.65 35.63
N GLU A 362 6.26 21.78 36.30
CA GLU A 362 7.34 21.00 35.67
C GLU A 362 6.88 19.70 35.00
N MET A 363 5.73 19.14 35.42
CA MET A 363 5.25 17.84 34.94
C MET A 363 3.78 17.87 34.48
N LEU A 364 2.86 18.35 35.32
CA LEU A 364 1.42 18.26 35.02
C LEU A 364 1.01 19.22 33.89
N ALA A 365 1.54 20.44 33.89
CA ALA A 365 1.28 21.39 32.81
C ALA A 365 1.78 20.88 31.43
N PRO A 366 3.05 20.42 31.26
CA PRO A 366 3.48 19.80 30.01
C PRO A 366 2.62 18.61 29.55
N LEU A 367 2.20 17.74 30.47
CA LEU A 367 1.34 16.61 30.14
C LEU A 367 -0.04 17.06 29.65
N ARG A 368 -0.65 18.04 30.33
CA ARG A 368 -1.93 18.64 29.93
C ARG A 368 -1.84 19.26 28.53
N GLU A 369 -0.77 19.98 28.23
CA GLU A 369 -0.57 20.58 26.90
C GLU A 369 -0.39 19.51 25.81
N ALA A 370 0.36 18.44 26.08
CA ALA A 370 0.49 17.32 25.13
C ALA A 370 -0.85 16.62 24.84
N LEU A 371 -1.70 16.42 25.85
CA LEU A 371 -3.06 15.90 25.68
C LEU A 371 -3.94 16.85 24.86
N GLY A 372 -3.80 18.16 25.09
CA GLY A 372 -4.50 19.20 24.32
C GLY A 372 -4.10 19.21 22.84
N GLU A 373 -2.80 19.14 22.55
CA GLU A 373 -2.28 19.07 21.18
C GLU A 373 -2.75 17.80 20.47
N ALA A 374 -2.69 16.63 21.15
CA ALA A 374 -3.19 15.37 20.60
C ALA A 374 -4.68 15.44 20.21
N MET A 375 -5.50 16.10 21.03
CA MET A 375 -6.92 16.33 20.74
C MET A 375 -7.11 17.21 19.51
N VAL A 376 -6.38 18.34 19.42
CA VAL A 376 -6.43 19.27 18.28
C VAL A 376 -6.01 18.58 16.97
N LEU A 377 -4.98 17.73 17.01
CA LEU A 377 -4.54 16.97 15.83
C LEU A 377 -5.62 16.00 15.33
N LEU A 378 -6.31 15.31 16.23
CA LEU A 378 -7.41 14.40 15.87
C LEU A 378 -8.65 15.15 15.38
N GLU A 379 -9.00 16.28 15.99
CA GLU A 379 -10.09 17.14 15.51
C GLU A 379 -9.82 17.65 14.09
N LYS A 380 -8.57 18.05 13.79
CA LYS A 380 -8.15 18.43 12.43
C LYS A 380 -8.28 17.27 11.45
N ALA A 381 -7.77 16.08 11.81
CA ALA A 381 -7.87 14.89 10.96
C ALA A 381 -9.33 14.49 10.68
N ARG A 382 -10.23 14.73 11.64
CA ARG A 382 -11.68 14.50 11.49
C ARG A 382 -12.38 15.54 10.63
N ALA A 383 -11.95 16.80 10.69
CA ALA A 383 -12.51 17.89 9.90
C ALA A 383 -12.00 17.93 8.44
N GLU A 384 -10.91 17.23 8.15
CA GLU A 384 -10.34 17.16 6.81
C GLU A 384 -11.33 16.50 5.82
N PRO A 385 -11.63 17.13 4.68
CA PRO A 385 -12.52 16.53 3.69
C PRO A 385 -11.87 15.26 3.11
N PRO A 386 -12.68 14.23 2.77
CA PRO A 386 -12.14 13.06 2.10
C PRO A 386 -11.52 13.49 0.77
N THR A 387 -10.20 13.33 0.62
CA THR A 387 -9.63 13.36 -0.73
C THR A 387 -10.14 12.15 -1.50
N ASP A 388 -10.19 12.23 -2.83
CA ASP A 388 -10.67 11.12 -3.66
C ASP A 388 -9.70 9.93 -3.51
N VAL A 389 -9.96 9.09 -2.51
CA VAL A 389 -9.24 7.84 -2.26
C VAL A 389 -9.78 6.84 -3.26
N GLY A 390 -9.43 7.05 -4.53
CA GLY A 390 -9.83 6.16 -5.61
C GLY A 390 -9.48 4.72 -5.28
N LEU A 391 -10.05 3.76 -6.01
CA LEU A 391 -9.90 2.31 -5.81
C LEU A 391 -8.41 1.87 -5.58
N ALA A 392 -7.40 2.67 -5.96
CA ALA A 392 -5.96 2.38 -5.90
C ALA A 392 -5.34 2.50 -4.50
N ARG A 393 -5.95 3.26 -3.59
CA ARG A 393 -5.47 3.39 -2.21
C ARG A 393 -6.37 2.60 -1.27
N LEU A 394 -6.13 1.29 -1.20
CA LEU A 394 -6.76 0.43 -0.21
C LEU A 394 -6.43 0.92 1.22
N ALA A 395 -5.15 1.21 1.46
CA ALA A 395 -4.63 1.79 2.69
C ALA A 395 -4.61 3.33 2.62
N THR A 396 -5.17 3.98 3.65
CA THR A 396 -5.14 5.44 3.84
C THR A 396 -5.09 5.76 5.33
N ASP A 397 -4.44 6.85 5.70
CA ASP A 397 -4.39 7.41 7.06
C ASP A 397 -5.46 8.50 7.31
N GLN A 398 -6.28 8.79 6.30
CA GLN A 398 -7.37 9.77 6.40
C GLN A 398 -8.56 9.19 7.15
N TYR A 399 -8.82 9.75 8.33
CA TYR A 399 -9.97 9.39 9.17
C TYR A 399 -11.30 9.42 8.39
N ALA A 400 -11.54 10.48 7.61
CA ALA A 400 -12.79 10.67 6.87
C ALA A 400 -13.09 9.55 5.89
N ALA A 401 -12.05 8.86 5.40
CA ALA A 401 -12.20 7.75 4.49
C ALA A 401 -12.54 6.43 5.20
N TRP A 402 -12.12 6.21 6.45
CA TRP A 402 -12.26 4.91 7.13
C TRP A 402 -13.73 4.50 7.36
N PRO A 403 -14.10 3.21 7.28
CA PRO A 403 -15.47 2.77 7.56
C PRO A 403 -15.85 3.00 9.03
N ALA A 404 -17.04 3.53 9.30
CA ALA A 404 -17.57 3.69 10.66
C ALA A 404 -18.33 2.45 11.14
N ASP A 405 -18.47 2.27 12.46
CA ASP A 405 -19.22 1.14 13.03
C ASP A 405 -20.71 1.14 12.66
N ALA A 406 -21.28 2.32 12.42
CA ALA A 406 -22.67 2.47 11.95
C ALA A 406 -22.83 2.20 10.44
N ASP A 407 -21.75 2.13 9.67
CA ASP A 407 -21.85 1.91 8.23
C ASP A 407 -22.31 0.48 7.95
N GLU A 408 -23.39 0.34 7.18
CA GLU A 408 -23.92 -0.93 6.66
C GLU A 408 -23.18 -1.38 5.40
N LEU A 409 -22.82 -0.43 4.53
CA LEU A 409 -22.18 -0.71 3.26
C LEU A 409 -20.66 -0.56 3.35
N VAL A 410 -19.95 -1.50 2.75
CA VAL A 410 -18.50 -1.43 2.63
C VAL A 410 -18.11 -0.44 1.53
N PRO A 411 -17.20 0.51 1.79
CA PRO A 411 -16.81 1.50 0.79
C PRO A 411 -16.30 0.87 -0.51
N ALA A 412 -16.65 1.45 -1.66
CA ALA A 412 -16.32 0.92 -2.98
C ALA A 412 -14.81 0.67 -3.20
N ARG A 413 -13.92 1.38 -2.49
CA ARG A 413 -12.47 1.15 -2.55
C ARG A 413 -12.02 -0.26 -2.14
N PHE A 414 -12.83 -0.97 -1.37
CA PHE A 414 -12.56 -2.36 -0.98
C PHE A 414 -13.11 -3.38 -2.00
N ALA A 415 -13.98 -2.95 -2.94
CA ALA A 415 -14.55 -3.80 -3.97
C ALA A 415 -13.50 -4.28 -4.98
N GLU A 416 -13.67 -5.49 -5.53
CA GLU A 416 -12.78 -6.06 -6.55
C GLU A 416 -12.46 -5.09 -7.69
N ALA A 417 -11.22 -5.15 -8.20
CA ALA A 417 -10.94 -4.45 -9.46
C ALA A 417 -11.53 -5.21 -10.65
N ASN A 418 -11.62 -4.52 -11.79
CA ASN A 418 -12.19 -5.08 -13.03
C ASN A 418 -11.52 -6.36 -13.54
N ASN A 419 -10.32 -6.69 -13.07
CA ASN A 419 -9.57 -7.89 -13.41
C ASN A 419 -9.22 -8.74 -12.17
N GLU A 420 -10.09 -8.73 -11.18
CA GLU A 420 -9.88 -9.46 -9.95
C GLU A 420 -11.17 -10.15 -9.54
N VAL A 421 -11.03 -11.40 -9.13
CA VAL A 421 -12.11 -12.22 -8.66
C VAL A 421 -11.81 -12.59 -7.21
N LEU A 422 -12.71 -12.20 -6.31
CA LEU A 422 -12.60 -12.52 -4.89
C LEU A 422 -13.53 -13.69 -4.55
N LEU A 423 -13.02 -14.66 -3.80
CA LEU A 423 -13.86 -15.71 -3.21
C LEU A 423 -14.79 -15.14 -2.14
N ILE A 424 -14.31 -14.14 -1.39
CA ILE A 424 -15.10 -13.40 -0.42
C ILE A 424 -15.22 -11.96 -0.91
N SER A 425 -16.41 -11.60 -1.40
CA SER A 425 -16.69 -10.24 -1.84
C SER A 425 -16.63 -9.26 -0.67
N SER A 426 -16.28 -8.00 -0.97
CA SER A 426 -16.22 -6.94 0.02
C SER A 426 -17.56 -6.71 0.75
N SER A 427 -18.69 -7.05 0.11
CA SER A 427 -20.02 -6.98 0.73
C SER A 427 -20.17 -7.85 1.98
N ALA A 428 -19.39 -8.93 2.09
CA ALA A 428 -19.41 -9.83 3.25
C ALA A 428 -18.51 -9.37 4.41
N PHE A 429 -17.66 -8.35 4.21
CA PHE A 429 -16.65 -7.96 5.22
C PHE A 429 -17.27 -7.47 6.52
N LYS A 430 -18.38 -6.73 6.48
CA LYS A 430 -19.06 -6.27 7.69
C LYS A 430 -19.50 -7.44 8.56
N GLY A 431 -20.30 -8.35 8.00
CA GLY A 431 -20.78 -9.52 8.74
C GLY A 431 -19.62 -10.38 9.28
N ARG A 432 -18.50 -10.46 8.55
CA ARG A 432 -17.30 -11.14 9.05
C ARG A 432 -16.64 -10.42 10.21
N TYR A 433 -16.49 -9.09 10.15
CA TYR A 433 -15.96 -8.26 11.25
C TYR A 433 -16.77 -8.43 12.54
N GLU A 434 -18.10 -8.47 12.45
CA GLU A 434 -18.99 -8.67 13.60
C GLU A 434 -18.86 -10.05 14.25
N ILE A 435 -18.36 -11.04 13.51
CA ILE A 435 -18.06 -12.38 14.03
C ILE A 435 -16.65 -12.45 14.63
N ASP A 436 -15.66 -11.86 13.96
CA ASP A 436 -14.25 -12.01 14.34
C ASP A 436 -13.87 -11.10 15.52
N LEU A 437 -14.42 -9.89 15.61
CA LEU A 437 -14.05 -8.94 16.67
C LEU A 437 -14.37 -9.47 18.09
N PRO A 438 -15.58 -9.99 18.39
CA PRO A 438 -15.87 -10.53 19.73
C PRO A 438 -14.97 -11.71 20.09
N LYS A 439 -14.69 -12.59 19.12
CA LYS A 439 -13.79 -13.74 19.31
C LYS A 439 -12.35 -13.31 19.58
N ALA A 440 -11.86 -12.28 18.90
CA ALA A 440 -10.52 -11.74 19.07
C ALA A 440 -10.33 -11.02 20.43
N VAL A 441 -11.41 -10.59 21.08
CA VAL A 441 -11.36 -9.94 22.41
C VAL A 441 -11.51 -10.98 23.52
N ALA A 442 -12.53 -11.84 23.44
CA ALA A 442 -12.95 -12.69 24.54
C ALA A 442 -12.54 -14.17 24.38
N GLY A 443 -11.93 -14.52 23.25
CA GLY A 443 -11.59 -15.90 22.87
C GLY A 443 -12.76 -16.62 22.20
N THR A 444 -12.46 -17.74 21.52
CA THR A 444 -13.38 -18.47 20.63
C THR A 444 -14.71 -18.91 21.26
N ASN A 445 -14.73 -19.10 22.58
CA ASN A 445 -15.88 -19.64 23.32
C ASN A 445 -16.71 -18.59 24.07
N ALA A 446 -16.28 -17.32 24.10
CA ALA A 446 -16.97 -16.28 24.85
C ALA A 446 -17.92 -15.48 23.94
N MET A 447 -19.18 -15.37 24.36
CA MET A 447 -20.17 -14.52 23.69
C MET A 447 -20.22 -13.17 24.38
N VAL A 448 -19.59 -12.17 23.77
CA VAL A 448 -19.63 -10.78 24.22
C VAL A 448 -20.40 -9.94 23.19
N PRO A 449 -21.30 -9.02 23.61
CA PRO A 449 -21.97 -8.11 22.67
C PRO A 449 -20.96 -7.31 21.85
N LEU A 450 -21.28 -7.08 20.57
CA LEU A 450 -20.38 -6.38 19.64
C LEU A 450 -19.91 -5.02 20.17
N ARG A 451 -20.80 -4.24 20.80
CA ARG A 451 -20.46 -2.93 21.36
C ARG A 451 -19.38 -3.03 22.45
N THR A 452 -19.51 -4.00 23.35
CA THR A 452 -18.50 -4.25 24.38
C THR A 452 -17.18 -4.72 23.77
N ALA A 453 -17.23 -5.57 22.74
CA ALA A 453 -16.03 -5.99 22.02
C ALA A 453 -15.32 -4.81 21.31
N ILE A 454 -16.07 -3.86 20.74
CA ILE A 454 -15.50 -2.62 20.18
C ILE A 454 -14.84 -1.79 21.29
N ASP A 455 -15.51 -1.59 22.43
CA ASP A 455 -14.97 -0.81 23.54
C ASP A 455 -13.69 -1.41 24.12
N ASP A 456 -13.62 -2.73 24.26
CA ASP A 456 -12.43 -3.43 24.74
C ASP A 456 -11.30 -3.42 23.71
N ALA A 457 -11.59 -3.74 22.44
CA ALA A 457 -10.60 -3.74 21.37
C ALA A 457 -9.98 -2.35 21.16
N THR A 458 -10.80 -1.29 21.18
CA THR A 458 -10.30 0.09 21.08
C THR A 458 -9.42 0.45 22.28
N THR A 459 -9.77 0.04 23.50
CA THR A 459 -8.91 0.23 24.69
C THR A 459 -7.54 -0.41 24.49
N HIS A 460 -7.52 -1.67 24.02
CA HIS A 460 -6.28 -2.39 23.74
C HIS A 460 -5.43 -1.72 22.66
N VAL A 461 -6.05 -1.30 21.56
CA VAL A 461 -5.36 -0.62 20.44
C VAL A 461 -4.81 0.74 20.88
N ILE A 462 -5.59 1.54 21.61
CA ILE A 462 -5.16 2.85 22.13
C ILE A 462 -4.00 2.70 23.13
N LEU A 463 -4.06 1.74 24.05
CA LEU A 463 -2.94 1.51 24.99
C LEU A 463 -1.72 0.90 24.29
N GLY A 464 -1.91 0.24 23.15
CA GLY A 464 -0.89 -0.63 22.56
C GLY A 464 -0.65 -1.89 23.41
N GLN A 465 -1.61 -2.30 24.24
CA GLN A 465 -1.46 -3.38 25.21
C GLN A 465 -2.58 -4.42 25.02
N TRP A 466 -2.19 -5.65 24.72
CA TRP A 466 -3.08 -6.80 24.56
C TRP A 466 -2.33 -8.09 24.92
N ARG A 467 -3.09 -9.17 25.11
CA ARG A 467 -2.50 -10.51 25.25
C ARG A 467 -1.83 -10.89 23.93
N THR A 468 -0.59 -11.36 24.00
CA THR A 468 0.14 -11.86 22.85
C THR A 468 0.45 -13.34 23.00
N THR A 469 0.58 -13.99 21.85
CA THR A 469 0.96 -15.38 21.66
C THR A 469 2.15 -15.40 20.68
N GLY A 470 2.95 -16.47 20.69
CA GLY A 470 4.00 -16.66 19.68
C GLY A 470 5.20 -15.68 19.75
N GLY A 471 5.50 -15.10 20.90
CA GLY A 471 6.74 -14.30 21.11
C GLY A 471 6.70 -12.86 20.57
N VAL A 472 5.58 -12.41 20.00
CA VAL A 472 5.38 -11.00 19.62
C VAL A 472 5.02 -10.19 20.87
N SER A 473 5.61 -9.01 21.04
CA SER A 473 5.27 -8.11 22.14
C SER A 473 4.28 -7.04 21.68
N ALA A 474 3.32 -6.68 22.54
CA ALA A 474 2.43 -5.56 22.28
C ALA A 474 3.25 -4.25 22.24
N PRO A 475 2.95 -3.31 21.33
CA PRO A 475 3.80 -2.15 21.08
C PRO A 475 3.91 -1.18 22.25
N GLY A 476 2.90 -1.14 23.13
CA GLY A 476 2.83 -0.21 24.26
C GLY A 476 2.93 1.25 23.83
N GLY A 477 3.51 2.08 24.70
CA GLY A 477 3.99 3.41 24.33
C GLY A 477 2.90 4.44 23.97
N LEU A 478 1.72 4.40 24.59
CA LEU A 478 0.71 5.46 24.39
C LEU A 478 1.24 6.84 24.79
N ILE A 479 1.96 6.93 25.91
CA ILE A 479 2.59 8.15 26.39
C ILE A 479 4.10 7.91 26.39
N GLU A 480 4.83 8.68 25.59
CA GLU A 480 6.29 8.70 25.58
C GLU A 480 6.78 9.95 26.32
N ARG A 481 7.72 9.78 27.24
CA ARG A 481 8.41 10.89 27.90
C ARG A 481 9.67 11.27 27.10
N THR A 482 9.52 12.19 26.16
CA THR A 482 10.60 12.66 25.27
C THR A 482 11.70 13.44 26.01
N ALA A 483 11.37 14.06 27.14
CA ALA A 483 12.35 14.62 28.08
C ALA A 483 12.01 14.21 29.51
N THR A 484 13.00 13.63 30.21
CA THR A 484 12.83 13.18 31.60
C THR A 484 12.63 14.36 32.53
N TRP A 485 11.61 14.27 33.39
CA TRP A 485 11.42 15.25 34.47
C TRP A 485 12.54 15.13 35.50
N VAL A 486 13.29 16.21 35.67
CA VAL A 486 14.28 16.37 36.74
C VAL A 486 13.86 17.58 37.55
N THR A 487 13.27 17.32 38.72
CA THR A 487 12.72 18.41 39.53
C THR A 487 13.79 19.27 40.17
N ARG A 488 13.58 20.59 40.17
CA ARG A 488 14.47 21.54 40.86
C ARG A 488 14.43 21.39 42.39
N ALA A 489 13.40 20.75 42.93
CA ALA A 489 13.28 20.47 44.37
C ALA A 489 14.31 19.41 44.85
N LEU A 490 14.82 18.57 43.95
CA LEU A 490 15.73 17.46 44.25
C LEU A 490 16.96 17.49 43.33
N GLY A 491 17.86 18.45 43.57
CA GLY A 491 19.02 18.74 42.73
C GLY A 491 20.17 17.72 42.78
N THR A 492 20.09 16.68 43.61
CA THR A 492 21.13 15.65 43.75
C THR A 492 20.52 14.24 43.75
N ASP A 493 21.17 13.28 43.11
CA ASP A 493 20.79 11.87 43.19
C ASP A 493 21.26 11.26 44.53
N PRO A 494 20.37 10.69 45.37
CA PRO A 494 20.75 10.21 46.70
C PRO A 494 21.65 8.96 46.68
N GLN A 495 21.65 8.18 45.59
CA GLN A 495 22.48 6.98 45.46
C GLN A 495 23.87 7.30 44.92
N THR A 496 23.95 8.11 43.87
CA THR A 496 25.21 8.42 43.17
C THR A 496 25.88 9.69 43.67
N ARG A 497 25.16 10.52 44.44
CA ARG A 497 25.57 11.85 44.93
C ARG A 497 25.96 12.83 43.81
N ARG A 498 25.54 12.58 42.58
CA ARG A 498 25.77 13.47 41.45
C ARG A 498 24.71 14.56 41.41
N SER A 499 25.13 15.78 41.09
CA SER A 499 24.20 16.87 40.81
C SER A 499 23.38 16.55 39.56
N ARG A 500 22.08 16.85 39.61
CA ARG A 500 21.14 16.68 38.50
C ARG A 500 20.79 18.07 37.96
N VAL A 501 20.78 18.20 36.64
CA VAL A 501 20.37 19.45 35.98
C VAL A 501 18.84 19.46 35.88
N PRO A 502 18.13 20.44 36.47
CA PRO A 502 16.68 20.49 36.40
C PRO A 502 16.16 20.62 34.98
N SER A 503 15.09 19.89 34.66
CA SER A 503 14.43 19.90 33.35
C SER A 503 12.94 19.61 33.52
N MET A 504 12.11 20.34 32.76
CA MET A 504 10.69 20.04 32.66
C MET A 504 10.46 18.72 31.91
N ALA A 505 9.38 18.04 32.24
CA ALA A 505 8.91 16.90 31.45
C ALA A 505 8.48 17.37 30.06
N GLN A 506 8.70 16.52 29.05
CA GLN A 506 8.06 16.65 27.74
C GLN A 506 7.45 15.31 27.39
N PHE A 507 6.29 15.35 26.75
CA PHE A 507 5.50 14.18 26.40
C PHE A 507 5.12 14.19 24.93
N ASP A 508 5.12 13.02 24.31
CA ASP A 508 4.37 12.75 23.09
C ASP A 508 3.25 11.76 23.41
N VAL A 509 2.04 12.07 22.94
CA VAL A 509 0.86 11.22 23.12
C VAL A 509 0.57 10.62 21.75
N HIS A 510 0.95 9.36 21.57
CA HIS A 510 0.82 8.68 20.29
C HIS A 510 -0.65 8.36 20.05
N THR A 511 -1.40 9.27 19.45
CA THR A 511 -2.81 9.08 19.08
C THR A 511 -3.10 9.59 17.67
N ARG A 512 -2.08 9.86 16.85
CA ARG A 512 -2.27 10.33 15.47
C ARG A 512 -2.95 9.25 14.64
N SER A 513 -3.69 9.63 13.60
CA SER A 513 -4.45 8.68 12.76
C SER A 513 -3.57 7.55 12.21
N ALA A 514 -2.39 7.88 11.68
CA ALA A 514 -1.42 6.91 11.19
C ALA A 514 -0.93 5.93 12.28
N GLU A 515 -0.69 6.41 13.50
CA GLU A 515 -0.22 5.59 14.63
C GLU A 515 -1.31 4.65 15.16
N LEU A 516 -2.57 5.11 15.19
CA LEU A 516 -3.72 4.30 15.55
C LEU A 516 -3.98 3.23 14.50
N LEU A 517 -3.90 3.56 13.21
CA LEU A 517 -4.03 2.59 12.13
C LEU A 517 -2.92 1.55 12.17
N ALA A 518 -1.67 1.96 12.43
CA ALA A 518 -0.56 1.04 12.58
C ALA A 518 -0.79 0.05 13.73
N ARG A 519 -1.26 0.52 14.89
CA ARG A 519 -1.60 -0.35 16.02
C ARG A 519 -2.81 -1.24 15.75
N ALA A 520 -3.83 -0.73 15.06
CA ALA A 520 -4.98 -1.54 14.64
C ALA A 520 -4.57 -2.67 13.68
N ARG A 521 -3.65 -2.42 12.75
CA ARG A 521 -3.08 -3.47 11.88
C ARG A 521 -2.37 -4.55 12.71
N LEU A 522 -1.51 -4.15 13.65
CA LEU A 522 -0.84 -5.09 14.56
C LEU A 522 -1.83 -5.90 15.39
N TYR A 523 -2.95 -5.29 15.79
CA TYR A 523 -4.01 -5.95 16.54
C TYR A 523 -4.79 -6.97 15.70
N VAL A 524 -5.06 -6.65 14.43
CA VAL A 524 -5.72 -7.56 13.47
C VAL A 524 -4.79 -8.71 13.07
N SER A 525 -3.48 -8.48 12.99
CA SER A 525 -2.49 -9.50 12.64
C SER A 525 -1.96 -10.29 13.84
N ARG A 526 -2.67 -10.31 14.98
CA ARG A 526 -2.21 -11.02 16.18
C ARG A 526 -2.21 -12.54 15.93
N PRO A 527 -1.09 -13.25 16.12
CA PRO A 527 -1.02 -14.67 15.83
C PRO A 527 -2.05 -15.50 16.61
N GLY A 528 -2.77 -16.39 15.93
CA GLY A 528 -3.72 -17.31 16.58
C GLY A 528 -4.99 -16.65 17.13
N GLU A 529 -5.25 -15.39 16.77
CA GLU A 529 -6.53 -14.70 17.04
C GLU A 529 -7.45 -14.77 15.82
N ALA A 530 -8.77 -14.62 16.04
CA ALA A 530 -9.78 -14.87 15.01
C ALA A 530 -9.56 -14.10 13.68
N PHE A 531 -9.08 -12.87 13.74
CA PHE A 531 -8.75 -12.08 12.54
C PHE A 531 -7.61 -12.71 11.73
N GLU A 532 -6.50 -13.08 12.37
CA GLU A 532 -5.33 -13.67 11.71
C GLU A 532 -5.61 -15.09 11.24
N GLU A 533 -6.29 -15.89 12.07
CA GLU A 533 -6.72 -17.24 11.70
C GLU A 533 -7.60 -17.23 10.46
N PHE A 534 -8.47 -16.23 10.33
CA PHE A 534 -9.17 -16.01 9.09
C PHE A 534 -8.22 -15.51 8.00
N CYS A 535 -7.48 -14.43 8.20
CA CYS A 535 -6.74 -13.81 7.09
C CYS A 535 -5.68 -14.71 6.45
N LYS A 536 -5.08 -15.64 7.22
CA LYS A 536 -3.99 -16.53 6.74
C LYS A 536 -4.42 -17.75 5.94
N VAL A 537 -5.72 -18.13 5.95
CA VAL A 537 -6.16 -19.37 5.29
C VAL A 537 -5.88 -19.26 3.79
N SER A 538 -5.10 -20.21 3.29
CA SER A 538 -4.74 -20.30 1.88
C SER A 538 -5.90 -20.81 1.03
N LEU A 539 -5.73 -20.74 -0.29
CA LEU A 539 -6.67 -21.33 -1.23
C LEU A 539 -6.80 -22.85 -1.00
N ARG A 540 -5.69 -23.53 -0.67
CA ARG A 540 -5.69 -24.96 -0.40
C ARG A 540 -6.45 -25.29 0.89
N ASP A 541 -6.15 -24.59 1.98
CA ASP A 541 -6.82 -24.78 3.27
C ASP A 541 -8.32 -24.49 3.18
N PHE A 542 -8.71 -23.49 2.38
CA PHE A 542 -10.12 -23.19 2.14
C PHE A 542 -10.85 -24.38 1.49
N VAL A 543 -10.23 -25.05 0.51
CA VAL A 543 -10.79 -26.24 -0.16
C VAL A 543 -10.79 -27.47 0.73
N GLN A 544 -9.74 -27.68 1.52
CA GLN A 544 -9.64 -28.80 2.44
C GLN A 544 -10.63 -28.66 3.60
N GLY A 545 -10.78 -27.43 4.12
CA GLY A 545 -11.74 -27.05 5.15
C GLY A 545 -11.74 -27.99 6.35
N ALA A 546 -10.64 -28.04 7.11
CA ALA A 546 -10.52 -28.88 8.29
C ALA A 546 -11.71 -28.69 9.24
N GLY A 547 -12.46 -29.77 9.51
CA GLY A 547 -13.63 -29.77 10.39
C GLY A 547 -14.94 -29.26 9.76
N ALA A 548 -14.96 -28.90 8.47
CA ALA A 548 -16.17 -28.52 7.76
C ALA A 548 -17.01 -29.73 7.33
N ALA A 549 -18.32 -29.54 7.19
CA ALA A 549 -19.22 -30.58 6.69
C ALA A 549 -18.97 -30.86 5.19
N GLU A 550 -19.21 -32.09 4.74
CA GLU A 550 -18.98 -32.49 3.34
C GLU A 550 -19.77 -31.64 2.33
N SER A 551 -21.00 -31.24 2.67
CA SER A 551 -21.83 -30.35 1.86
C SER A 551 -21.22 -28.94 1.69
N GLU A 552 -20.54 -28.44 2.73
CA GLU A 552 -19.82 -27.18 2.69
C GLU A 552 -18.58 -27.28 1.81
N LEU A 553 -17.78 -28.35 1.97
CA LEU A 553 -16.60 -28.60 1.14
C LEU A 553 -16.95 -28.72 -0.35
N ALA A 554 -18.05 -29.41 -0.66
CA ALA A 554 -18.55 -29.50 -2.03
C ALA A 554 -18.93 -28.11 -2.60
N THR A 555 -19.50 -27.24 -1.78
CA THR A 555 -19.83 -25.86 -2.15
C THR A 555 -18.57 -25.04 -2.40
N ARG A 556 -17.59 -25.07 -1.48
CA ARG A 556 -16.31 -24.35 -1.62
C ARG A 556 -15.53 -24.75 -2.89
N ARG A 557 -15.50 -26.06 -3.20
CA ARG A 557 -14.88 -26.58 -4.44
C ARG A 557 -15.58 -26.06 -5.69
N ARG A 558 -16.92 -26.03 -5.68
CA ARG A 558 -17.71 -25.48 -6.79
C ARG A 558 -17.46 -23.99 -6.96
N ASP A 559 -17.46 -23.23 -5.86
CA ASP A 559 -17.25 -21.79 -5.87
C ASP A 559 -15.89 -21.43 -6.46
N ILE A 560 -14.82 -22.13 -6.05
CA ILE A 560 -13.48 -21.95 -6.65
C ILE A 560 -13.49 -22.24 -8.15
N THR A 561 -14.17 -23.30 -8.58
CA THR A 561 -14.25 -23.66 -9.99
C THR A 561 -14.99 -22.59 -10.81
N THR A 562 -16.11 -22.09 -10.29
CA THR A 562 -16.87 -20.99 -10.92
C THR A 562 -16.04 -19.70 -10.98
N LYS A 563 -15.37 -19.35 -9.88
CA LYS A 563 -14.56 -18.13 -9.77
C LYS A 563 -13.28 -18.19 -10.60
N PHE A 564 -12.72 -19.39 -10.80
CA PHE A 564 -11.62 -19.62 -11.75
C PHE A 564 -12.06 -19.42 -13.20
N ALA A 565 -13.24 -19.92 -13.59
CA ALA A 565 -13.80 -19.68 -14.92
C ALA A 565 -14.06 -18.18 -15.18
N GLU A 566 -14.56 -17.46 -14.16
CA GLU A 566 -14.72 -16.01 -14.20
C GLU A 566 -13.37 -15.31 -14.39
N ALA A 567 -12.35 -15.70 -13.62
CA ALA A 567 -11.00 -15.13 -13.72
C ALA A 567 -10.38 -15.37 -15.10
N LEU A 568 -10.54 -16.56 -15.70
CA LEU A 568 -10.11 -16.83 -17.08
C LEU A 568 -10.79 -15.90 -18.09
N SER A 569 -12.08 -15.63 -17.92
CA SER A 569 -12.83 -14.71 -18.78
C SER A 569 -12.28 -13.27 -18.70
N LEU A 570 -11.95 -12.82 -17.50
CA LEU A 570 -11.36 -11.49 -17.27
C LEU A 570 -9.88 -11.41 -17.68
N ALA A 571 -9.16 -12.55 -17.68
CA ALA A 571 -7.76 -12.62 -18.08
C ALA A 571 -7.55 -12.57 -19.60
N ARG A 572 -8.62 -12.56 -20.41
CA ARG A 572 -8.52 -12.51 -21.87
C ARG A 572 -7.69 -11.31 -22.33
N PRO A 573 -7.01 -11.43 -23.49
CA PRO A 573 -6.13 -10.37 -23.98
C PRO A 573 -6.86 -9.03 -24.11
N LEU A 574 -6.19 -7.93 -23.75
CA LEU A 574 -6.69 -6.54 -23.90
C LEU A 574 -6.64 -6.05 -25.36
N ALA A 575 -6.90 -6.94 -26.31
CA ALA A 575 -7.03 -6.64 -27.72
C ALA A 575 -8.09 -7.56 -28.32
N SER A 576 -8.73 -7.12 -29.40
CA SER A 576 -9.69 -7.93 -30.13
C SER A 576 -9.15 -8.25 -31.52
N VAL A 577 -9.45 -9.47 -31.97
CA VAL A 577 -9.10 -10.01 -33.28
C VAL A 577 -10.38 -10.34 -34.04
N ASN A 578 -10.32 -10.21 -35.37
CA ASN A 578 -11.41 -10.60 -36.26
C ASN A 578 -11.14 -11.99 -36.84
N ASP A 579 -12.05 -12.94 -36.60
CA ASP A 579 -11.87 -14.35 -37.01
C ASP A 579 -11.70 -14.52 -38.53
N GLU A 580 -12.42 -13.74 -39.34
CA GLU A 580 -12.31 -13.79 -40.81
C GLU A 580 -10.96 -13.25 -41.31
N ALA A 581 -10.49 -12.13 -40.74
CA ALA A 581 -9.17 -11.58 -41.01
C ALA A 581 -8.05 -12.52 -40.54
N LEU A 582 -8.23 -13.15 -39.38
CA LEU A 582 -7.29 -14.14 -38.88
C LEU A 582 -7.18 -15.32 -39.85
N GLN A 583 -8.30 -15.91 -40.28
CA GLN A 583 -8.29 -17.01 -41.25
C GLN A 583 -7.71 -16.62 -42.60
N ARG A 584 -7.92 -15.36 -43.05
CA ARG A 584 -7.39 -14.89 -44.32
C ARG A 584 -5.87 -14.73 -44.30
N VAL A 585 -5.32 -14.26 -43.18
CA VAL A 585 -3.87 -14.03 -43.04
C VAL A 585 -3.14 -15.28 -42.57
N HIS A 586 -3.79 -16.11 -41.75
CA HIS A 586 -3.28 -17.37 -41.24
C HIS A 586 -4.24 -18.51 -41.62
N PRO A 587 -4.14 -19.05 -42.86
CA PRO A 587 -5.04 -20.10 -43.33
C PRO A 587 -5.08 -21.31 -42.39
N GLY A 588 -6.29 -21.76 -42.06
CA GLY A 588 -6.51 -22.92 -41.18
C GLY A 588 -6.43 -22.62 -39.68
N GLN A 589 -6.14 -21.37 -39.28
CA GLN A 589 -6.13 -20.96 -37.88
C GLN A 589 -7.48 -20.40 -37.44
N GLN A 590 -7.74 -20.47 -36.14
CA GLN A 590 -8.89 -19.85 -35.48
C GLN A 590 -8.41 -19.10 -34.24
N THR A 591 -9.28 -18.26 -33.66
CA THR A 591 -8.92 -17.55 -32.44
C THR A 591 -8.80 -18.51 -31.27
N GLU A 592 -7.62 -18.54 -30.66
CA GLU A 592 -7.30 -19.33 -29.48
C GLU A 592 -6.76 -18.44 -28.36
N TYR A 593 -7.05 -18.80 -27.12
CA TYR A 593 -6.55 -18.18 -25.92
C TYR A 593 -5.49 -19.07 -25.29
N ARG A 594 -4.35 -18.47 -25.00
CA ARG A 594 -3.25 -19.05 -24.24
C ARG A 594 -3.19 -18.41 -22.87
N TYR A 595 -3.29 -19.22 -21.82
CA TYR A 595 -3.13 -18.78 -20.45
C TYR A 595 -1.85 -19.31 -19.81
N LYS A 596 -1.28 -18.49 -18.94
CA LYS A 596 -0.20 -18.82 -18.02
C LYS A 596 -0.68 -18.53 -16.62
N PHE A 597 -0.16 -19.28 -15.66
CA PHE A 597 -0.59 -19.22 -14.27
C PHE A 597 0.62 -18.92 -13.39
N SER A 598 0.41 -18.14 -12.33
CA SER A 598 1.25 -18.25 -11.15
C SER A 598 1.06 -19.63 -10.52
N GLU A 599 1.69 -19.85 -9.38
CA GLU A 599 1.51 -21.05 -8.58
C GLU A 599 0.03 -21.37 -8.27
N VAL A 600 -0.37 -22.62 -8.46
CA VAL A 600 -1.73 -23.16 -8.25
C VAL A 600 -1.67 -24.25 -7.16
N PRO A 601 -2.15 -23.99 -5.92
CA PRO A 601 -1.84 -24.81 -4.74
C PRO A 601 -2.77 -26.02 -4.56
N PHE A 602 -3.04 -26.76 -5.63
CA PHE A 602 -4.02 -27.85 -5.62
C PHE A 602 -3.43 -29.21 -6.03
N ALA A 603 -2.10 -29.35 -6.05
CA ALA A 603 -1.48 -30.64 -6.34
C ALA A 603 -2.03 -31.74 -5.41
N GLY A 604 -2.47 -32.85 -6.02
CA GLY A 604 -3.07 -33.99 -5.33
C GLY A 604 -4.50 -33.80 -4.81
N GLN A 605 -5.17 -32.68 -5.12
CA GLN A 605 -6.55 -32.40 -4.67
C GLN A 605 -7.56 -32.60 -5.80
N PRO A 606 -8.78 -33.12 -5.52
CA PRO A 606 -9.82 -33.30 -6.54
C PRO A 606 -10.25 -32.00 -7.25
N VAL A 607 -10.05 -30.85 -6.60
CA VAL A 607 -10.34 -29.54 -7.21
C VAL A 607 -9.40 -29.26 -8.38
N ALA A 608 -8.17 -29.78 -8.41
CA ALA A 608 -7.25 -29.58 -9.51
C ALA A 608 -7.79 -30.16 -10.82
N ASP A 609 -8.43 -31.33 -10.75
CA ASP A 609 -9.10 -31.96 -11.90
C ASP A 609 -10.32 -31.13 -12.32
N ALA A 610 -11.12 -30.63 -11.38
CA ALA A 610 -12.27 -29.77 -11.68
C ALA A 610 -11.86 -28.47 -12.40
N LEU A 611 -10.76 -27.84 -11.99
CA LEU A 611 -10.20 -26.67 -12.67
C LEU A 611 -9.65 -27.02 -14.06
N PHE A 612 -9.00 -28.17 -14.20
CA PHE A 612 -8.54 -28.66 -15.51
C PHE A 612 -9.71 -28.89 -16.48
N GLU A 613 -10.82 -29.43 -15.98
CA GLU A 613 -12.04 -29.61 -16.76
C GLU A 613 -12.62 -28.28 -17.27
N VAL A 614 -12.51 -27.19 -16.50
CA VAL A 614 -12.88 -25.83 -16.99
C VAL A 614 -12.04 -25.45 -18.22
N LEU A 615 -10.74 -25.74 -18.21
CA LEU A 615 -9.86 -25.49 -19.36
C LEU A 615 -10.22 -26.39 -20.55
N ARG A 616 -10.45 -27.69 -20.29
CA ARG A 616 -10.77 -28.70 -21.33
C ARG A 616 -12.09 -28.43 -22.04
N ASN A 617 -13.09 -27.92 -21.32
CA ASN A 617 -14.43 -27.68 -21.86
C ASN A 617 -14.51 -26.44 -22.76
N ASN A 618 -13.49 -25.58 -22.79
CA ASN A 618 -13.44 -24.44 -23.68
C ASN A 618 -12.59 -24.75 -24.92
N PRO A 619 -13.18 -24.91 -26.13
CA PRO A 619 -12.45 -25.31 -27.32
C PRO A 619 -11.51 -24.21 -27.86
N ARG A 620 -11.68 -22.96 -27.41
CA ARG A 620 -10.78 -21.85 -27.76
C ARG A 620 -9.54 -21.83 -26.88
N ILE A 621 -9.36 -22.73 -25.91
CA ILE A 621 -8.15 -22.78 -25.07
C ILE A 621 -7.16 -23.76 -25.67
N ASP A 622 -5.94 -23.29 -25.93
CA ASP A 622 -4.90 -24.08 -26.59
C ASP A 622 -4.32 -25.20 -25.70
N GLN A 623 -3.59 -26.12 -26.33
CA GLN A 623 -2.95 -27.22 -25.59
C GLN A 623 -1.86 -26.71 -24.64
N ALA A 624 -1.11 -25.67 -25.03
CA ALA A 624 -0.04 -25.11 -24.19
C ALA A 624 -0.58 -24.60 -22.84
N THR A 625 -1.79 -24.05 -22.80
CA THR A 625 -2.45 -23.66 -21.55
C THR A 625 -2.62 -24.83 -20.59
N LYS A 626 -3.03 -25.99 -21.10
CA LYS A 626 -3.26 -27.21 -20.30
C LYS A 626 -1.93 -27.69 -19.71
N ASP A 627 -0.87 -27.64 -20.51
CA ASP A 627 0.48 -27.99 -20.08
C ASP A 627 1.03 -26.97 -19.06
N ASN A 628 0.75 -25.67 -19.25
CA ASN A 628 1.10 -24.61 -18.30
C ASN A 628 0.40 -24.81 -16.96
N TYR A 629 -0.89 -25.15 -16.98
CA TYR A 629 -1.65 -25.43 -15.77
C TYR A 629 -1.02 -26.57 -14.97
N HIS A 630 -0.73 -27.71 -15.60
CA HIS A 630 -0.07 -28.83 -14.91
C HIS A 630 1.29 -28.45 -14.33
N ARG A 631 2.10 -27.66 -15.05
CA ARG A 631 3.39 -27.17 -14.55
C ARG A 631 3.27 -26.18 -13.40
N SER A 632 2.14 -25.49 -13.28
CA SER A 632 1.88 -24.53 -12.19
C SER A 632 1.31 -25.15 -10.92
N LEU A 633 0.91 -26.44 -10.96
CA LEU A 633 0.40 -27.13 -9.79
C LEU A 633 1.50 -27.30 -8.73
N SER A 634 1.21 -26.88 -7.51
CA SER A 634 2.07 -27.08 -6.34
C SER A 634 1.28 -27.58 -5.14
N ASP A 635 2.01 -28.07 -4.14
CA ASP A 635 1.54 -28.46 -2.83
C ASP A 635 1.90 -27.44 -1.74
N GLU A 636 2.17 -26.18 -2.11
CA GLU A 636 2.46 -25.09 -1.18
C GLU A 636 1.19 -24.62 -0.47
N ASP A 637 1.22 -24.63 0.87
CA ASP A 637 0.05 -24.32 1.69
C ASP A 637 -0.11 -22.82 2.01
N SER A 638 0.80 -21.95 1.57
CA SER A 638 0.74 -20.51 1.85
C SER A 638 0.09 -19.67 0.73
N VAL A 639 -0.28 -20.27 -0.39
CA VAL A 639 -0.74 -19.53 -1.58
C VAL A 639 -2.18 -19.03 -1.39
N THR A 640 -2.37 -17.70 -1.37
CA THR A 640 -3.66 -17.02 -1.17
C THR A 640 -4.26 -16.44 -2.47
N ARG A 641 -3.51 -16.51 -3.57
CA ARG A 641 -3.84 -15.88 -4.86
C ARG A 641 -3.26 -16.66 -6.04
N VAL A 642 -4.03 -16.78 -7.11
CA VAL A 642 -3.61 -17.28 -8.42
C VAL A 642 -3.73 -16.15 -9.43
N ASP A 643 -2.62 -15.77 -10.04
CA ASP A 643 -2.57 -14.84 -11.16
C ASP A 643 -2.65 -15.58 -12.50
N ILE A 644 -3.47 -15.07 -13.41
CA ILE A 644 -3.75 -15.65 -14.72
C ILE A 644 -3.38 -14.60 -15.78
N PHE A 645 -2.46 -14.96 -16.66
CA PHE A 645 -2.00 -14.13 -17.76
C PHE A 645 -2.54 -14.70 -19.07
N GLY A 646 -3.34 -13.93 -19.79
CA GLY A 646 -3.92 -14.34 -21.08
C GLY A 646 -3.23 -13.69 -22.26
N SER A 647 -3.11 -14.42 -23.35
CA SER A 647 -2.56 -13.97 -24.63
C SER A 647 -3.26 -14.70 -25.76
N TYR A 648 -3.23 -14.13 -26.95
CA TYR A 648 -3.37 -14.88 -28.19
C TYR A 648 -2.02 -15.51 -28.56
N PRO A 649 -1.99 -16.57 -29.37
CA PRO A 649 -0.84 -16.84 -30.21
C PRO A 649 -0.41 -15.57 -30.96
N ASN A 650 0.88 -15.45 -31.25
CA ASN A 650 1.40 -14.23 -31.88
C ASN A 650 0.86 -14.13 -33.32
N TYR A 651 -0.15 -13.30 -33.54
CA TYR A 651 -0.80 -13.15 -34.83
C TYR A 651 -0.24 -11.96 -35.62
N SER A 652 -0.50 -11.95 -36.92
CA SER A 652 -0.23 -10.78 -37.78
C SER A 652 -0.92 -9.52 -37.25
N PRO A 653 -0.31 -8.34 -37.38
CA PRO A 653 -0.97 -7.05 -37.14
C PRO A 653 -2.30 -6.93 -37.89
N LEU A 654 -2.42 -7.57 -39.05
CA LEU A 654 -3.62 -7.58 -39.88
C LEU A 654 -4.81 -8.32 -39.25
N ALA A 655 -4.63 -9.11 -38.19
CA ALA A 655 -5.74 -9.77 -37.50
C ALA A 655 -6.45 -8.86 -36.47
N PHE A 656 -5.81 -7.79 -36.01
CA PHE A 656 -6.24 -7.00 -34.84
C PHE A 656 -7.22 -5.88 -35.18
N ASP A 657 -8.51 -6.14 -34.98
CA ASP A 657 -9.56 -5.18 -35.30
C ASP A 657 -9.69 -4.07 -34.26
N SER A 658 -9.21 -4.30 -33.03
CA SER A 658 -9.14 -3.29 -31.96
C SER A 658 -8.23 -2.11 -32.32
N VAL A 659 -7.27 -2.30 -33.24
CA VAL A 659 -6.32 -1.27 -33.67
C VAL A 659 -6.70 -0.70 -35.03
N LEU A 660 -7.03 -1.57 -36.00
CA LEU A 660 -7.23 -1.16 -37.38
C LEU A 660 -8.59 -0.46 -37.61
N LYS A 661 -9.69 -1.00 -37.08
CA LYS A 661 -11.04 -0.41 -37.29
C LYS A 661 -11.17 1.01 -36.73
N PRO A 662 -10.67 1.34 -35.51
CA PRO A 662 -10.71 2.72 -35.02
C PRO A 662 -9.96 3.69 -35.92
N ALA A 663 -8.81 3.30 -36.46
CA ALA A 663 -8.04 4.13 -37.38
C ALA A 663 -8.78 4.38 -38.70
N ALA A 664 -9.39 3.33 -39.29
CA ALA A 664 -10.21 3.45 -40.49
C ALA A 664 -11.46 4.32 -40.25
N ALA A 665 -12.17 4.11 -39.14
CA ALA A 665 -13.35 4.90 -38.78
C ALA A 665 -12.99 6.38 -38.57
N GLN A 666 -11.88 6.66 -37.89
CA GLN A 666 -11.40 8.03 -37.71
C GLN A 666 -11.09 8.70 -39.06
N TRP A 667 -10.42 8.00 -39.98
CA TRP A 667 -10.14 8.54 -41.31
C TRP A 667 -11.43 8.80 -42.12
N ALA A 668 -12.38 7.87 -42.10
CA ALA A 668 -13.65 7.97 -42.82
C ALA A 668 -14.51 9.16 -42.35
N GLN A 669 -14.45 9.49 -41.06
CA GLN A 669 -15.21 10.61 -40.48
C GLN A 669 -14.59 11.99 -40.75
N ILE A 670 -13.32 12.05 -41.15
CA ILE A 670 -12.61 13.31 -41.37
C ILE A 670 -12.69 13.69 -42.86
N ALA A 671 -13.28 14.86 -43.13
CA ALA A 671 -13.36 15.44 -44.46
C ALA A 671 -12.52 16.72 -44.58
N GLY A 672 -12.14 17.06 -45.82
CA GLY A 672 -11.50 18.33 -46.13
C GLY A 672 -10.18 18.59 -45.38
N PRO A 673 -9.92 19.84 -44.95
CA PRO A 673 -8.66 20.24 -44.32
C PRO A 673 -8.29 19.46 -43.05
N GLY A 674 -9.26 18.86 -42.35
CA GLY A 674 -9.02 18.09 -41.13
C GLY A 674 -8.10 16.86 -41.33
N ARG A 675 -7.98 16.36 -42.56
CA ARG A 675 -7.10 15.23 -42.90
C ARG A 675 -5.61 15.55 -42.71
N GLY A 676 -5.21 16.79 -42.94
CA GLY A 676 -3.84 17.24 -42.66
C GLY A 676 -3.51 17.13 -41.17
N THR A 677 -4.46 17.51 -40.30
CA THR A 677 -4.33 17.36 -38.84
C THR A 677 -4.29 15.90 -38.41
N PHE A 678 -5.07 15.02 -39.05
CA PHE A 678 -5.02 13.58 -38.78
C PHE A 678 -3.63 13.00 -39.03
N TRP A 679 -3.01 13.33 -40.17
CA TRP A 679 -1.71 12.76 -40.56
C TRP A 679 -0.52 13.43 -39.87
N ARG A 680 -0.70 14.67 -39.36
CA ARG A 680 0.33 15.42 -38.66
C ARG A 680 0.94 14.61 -37.51
N TYR A 681 2.28 14.56 -37.47
CA TYR A 681 3.08 13.82 -36.48
C TYR A 681 2.89 12.29 -36.42
N ARG A 682 2.15 11.68 -37.36
CA ARG A 682 2.00 10.21 -37.43
C ARG A 682 3.09 9.51 -38.25
N ARG A 683 3.87 10.26 -39.03
CA ARG A 683 5.06 9.78 -39.76
C ARG A 683 6.31 10.46 -39.21
N ALA A 684 7.11 9.72 -38.43
CA ALA A 684 8.34 10.22 -37.81
C ALA A 684 9.62 9.94 -38.63
N ARG A 685 9.54 9.11 -39.68
CA ARG A 685 10.66 8.70 -40.53
C ARG A 685 10.41 9.04 -42.00
N PRO A 686 11.46 9.15 -42.85
CA PRO A 686 11.29 9.22 -44.30
C PRO A 686 10.53 8.01 -44.83
N LEU A 687 9.88 8.20 -45.97
CA LEU A 687 8.94 7.23 -46.54
C LEU A 687 9.50 5.79 -46.63
N PRO A 688 10.72 5.52 -47.16
CA PRO A 688 11.25 4.16 -47.24
C PRO A 688 11.41 3.46 -45.88
N ALA A 689 11.53 4.23 -44.79
CA ALA A 689 11.68 3.73 -43.43
C ALA A 689 10.36 3.71 -42.64
N SER A 690 9.26 4.22 -43.20
CA SER A 690 7.92 4.20 -42.60
C SER A 690 6.95 3.24 -43.29
N LEU A 691 7.27 2.75 -44.49
CA LEU A 691 6.44 1.78 -45.20
C LEU A 691 6.57 0.37 -44.59
N PRO A 692 5.46 -0.35 -44.39
CA PRO A 692 5.46 -1.72 -43.85
C PRO A 692 5.79 -2.75 -44.95
N MET A 693 6.87 -2.50 -45.68
CA MET A 693 7.28 -3.26 -46.87
C MET A 693 8.78 -3.53 -46.83
N THR A 694 9.21 -4.69 -47.33
CA THR A 694 10.64 -4.99 -47.50
C THR A 694 11.28 -4.13 -48.59
N ASP A 695 12.61 -4.08 -48.65
CA ASP A 695 13.32 -3.33 -49.68
C ASP A 695 13.01 -3.87 -51.08
N ASP A 696 12.91 -5.20 -51.21
CA ASP A 696 12.59 -5.86 -52.47
C ASP A 696 11.13 -5.64 -52.87
N GLU A 697 10.19 -5.67 -51.92
CA GLU A 697 8.79 -5.33 -52.18
C GLU A 697 8.65 -3.90 -52.71
N ARG A 698 9.33 -2.92 -52.07
CA ARG A 698 9.30 -1.52 -52.52
C ARG A 698 9.91 -1.35 -53.92
N ARG A 699 11.00 -2.06 -54.22
CA ARG A 699 11.62 -2.05 -55.56
C ARG A 699 10.67 -2.64 -56.60
N ALA A 700 10.05 -3.79 -56.31
CA ALA A 700 9.10 -4.44 -57.20
C ALA A 700 7.87 -3.56 -57.47
N MET A 701 7.28 -2.94 -56.44
CA MET A 701 6.16 -2.00 -56.63
C MET A 701 6.55 -0.74 -57.40
N THR A 702 7.77 -0.22 -57.18
CA THR A 702 8.29 0.94 -57.93
C THR A 702 8.46 0.59 -59.41
N ALA A 703 9.06 -0.56 -59.71
CA ALA A 703 9.22 -1.04 -61.08
C ALA A 703 7.86 -1.34 -61.73
N GLY A 704 6.94 -1.97 -60.98
CA GLY A 704 5.56 -2.22 -61.39
C GLY A 704 4.78 -0.94 -61.69
N TRP A 705 5.07 0.16 -60.99
CA TRP A 705 4.48 1.47 -61.26
C TRP A 705 4.88 2.05 -62.62
N PHE A 706 6.17 2.00 -62.95
CA PHE A 706 6.63 2.46 -64.26
C PHE A 706 6.15 1.54 -65.37
N LEU A 707 6.27 0.23 -65.18
CA LEU A 707 5.76 -0.77 -66.12
C LEU A 707 4.26 -0.60 -66.35
N GLY A 708 3.47 -0.45 -65.29
CA GLY A 708 2.02 -0.29 -65.36
C GLY A 708 1.58 0.97 -66.13
N GLN A 709 2.31 2.09 -66.00
CA GLN A 709 2.04 3.29 -66.79
C GLN A 709 2.37 3.10 -68.28
N MET A 710 3.45 2.38 -68.57
CA MET A 710 3.86 2.07 -69.94
C MET A 710 2.87 1.13 -70.65
N VAL A 711 2.44 0.05 -69.99
CA VAL A 711 1.50 -0.92 -70.58
C VAL A 711 0.03 -0.49 -70.42
N GLY A 712 -0.23 0.64 -69.78
CA GLY A 712 -1.56 1.21 -69.61
C GLY A 712 -2.41 0.61 -68.50
N ARG A 713 -1.82 -0.21 -67.63
CA ARG A 713 -2.49 -0.83 -66.48
C ARG A 713 -2.57 0.09 -65.26
N ILE A 714 -2.01 1.29 -65.29
CA ILE A 714 -2.16 2.32 -64.26
C ILE A 714 -2.83 3.56 -64.84
N GLN A 715 -3.86 4.04 -64.15
CA GLN A 715 -4.56 5.28 -64.47
C GLN A 715 -4.46 6.26 -63.32
N ILE A 716 -3.95 7.46 -63.62
CA ILE A 716 -3.94 8.59 -62.68
C ILE A 716 -5.10 9.51 -63.05
N PRO A 717 -5.92 9.94 -62.08
CA PRO A 717 -7.05 10.83 -62.33
C PRO A 717 -6.61 12.14 -62.96
N GLN A 718 -7.49 12.77 -63.73
CA GLN A 718 -7.27 14.13 -64.24
C GLN A 718 -7.65 15.17 -63.18
N SER A 719 -7.12 16.39 -63.32
CA SER A 719 -7.54 17.54 -62.49
C SER A 719 -9.06 17.71 -62.59
N PRO A 720 -9.81 17.86 -61.47
CA PRO A 720 -9.37 18.30 -60.14
C PRO A 720 -8.89 17.20 -59.16
N TYR A 721 -8.55 16.00 -59.64
CA TYR A 721 -7.99 14.88 -58.85
C TYR A 721 -8.91 14.38 -57.72
N THR A 722 -10.22 14.31 -58.00
CA THR A 722 -11.24 13.82 -57.07
C THR A 722 -11.39 12.29 -57.08
N ASP A 723 -11.01 11.65 -58.18
CA ASP A 723 -11.10 10.20 -58.35
C ASP A 723 -9.84 9.48 -57.86
N ALA A 724 -9.94 8.18 -57.64
CA ALA A 724 -8.81 7.35 -57.22
C ALA A 724 -7.80 7.13 -58.35
N VAL A 725 -6.52 6.92 -57.99
CA VAL A 725 -5.59 6.19 -58.86
C VAL A 725 -6.09 4.75 -58.99
N ARG A 726 -6.05 4.20 -60.21
CA ARG A 726 -6.54 2.86 -60.49
C ARG A 726 -5.47 1.97 -61.11
N ILE A 727 -5.54 0.68 -60.80
CA ILE A 727 -4.71 -0.37 -61.39
C ILE A 727 -5.58 -1.48 -61.97
N TYR A 728 -5.21 -1.99 -63.13
CA TYR A 728 -5.93 -3.08 -63.79
C TYR A 728 -5.42 -4.44 -63.31
N ASP A 729 -6.30 -5.23 -62.68
CA ASP A 729 -6.06 -6.62 -62.32
C ASP A 729 -6.41 -7.50 -63.53
N ALA A 730 -5.38 -7.97 -64.24
CA ALA A 730 -5.55 -8.74 -65.47
C ALA A 730 -6.18 -10.13 -65.20
N ASP A 731 -5.91 -10.73 -64.04
CA ASP A 731 -6.43 -12.05 -63.67
C ASP A 731 -7.93 -11.98 -63.39
N ALA A 732 -8.37 -10.90 -62.72
CA ALA A 732 -9.77 -10.66 -62.40
C ALA A 732 -10.53 -9.84 -63.47
N GLY A 733 -9.84 -9.34 -64.49
CA GLY A 733 -10.41 -8.54 -65.57
C GLY A 733 -11.03 -7.20 -65.13
N GLN A 734 -10.58 -6.61 -64.02
CA GLN A 734 -11.22 -5.44 -63.40
C GLN A 734 -10.24 -4.33 -62.97
N TRP A 735 -10.74 -3.09 -62.93
CA TRP A 735 -10.02 -1.97 -62.33
C TRP A 735 -10.19 -1.95 -60.81
N LEU A 736 -9.07 -1.84 -60.11
CA LEU A 736 -8.99 -1.69 -58.66
C LEU A 736 -8.56 -0.27 -58.30
N ASN A 737 -9.13 0.27 -57.23
CA ASN A 737 -8.81 1.61 -56.74
C ASN A 737 -7.78 1.52 -55.62
N PHE A 738 -6.73 2.35 -55.70
CA PHE A 738 -5.95 2.68 -54.51
C PHE A 738 -6.79 3.54 -53.55
N PRO A 739 -6.40 3.67 -52.27
CA PRO A 739 -7.12 4.51 -51.31
C PRO A 739 -7.35 5.91 -51.86
N ASN A 740 -8.61 6.34 -51.82
CA ASN A 740 -9.02 7.70 -52.16
C ASN A 740 -9.88 8.24 -51.03
N PRO A 741 -9.48 9.35 -50.41
CA PRO A 741 -8.30 10.16 -50.71
C PRO A 741 -7.01 9.56 -50.13
N LEU A 742 -5.88 10.01 -50.68
CA LEU A 742 -4.54 9.69 -50.22
C LEU A 742 -4.20 10.38 -48.88
N LEU A 743 -3.22 9.86 -48.15
CA LEU A 743 -2.68 10.51 -46.95
C LEU A 743 -2.02 11.85 -47.27
N SER A 744 -1.16 11.87 -48.29
CA SER A 744 -0.62 13.08 -48.91
C SER A 744 -1.49 13.45 -50.11
N PRO A 745 -2.33 14.51 -50.03
CA PRO A 745 -3.25 14.86 -51.10
C PRO A 745 -2.51 15.47 -52.31
N PRO A 746 -3.08 15.39 -53.54
CA PRO A 746 -2.46 15.96 -54.73
C PRO A 746 -2.18 17.47 -54.65
N SER A 747 -2.93 18.20 -53.83
CA SER A 747 -2.69 19.63 -53.58
C SER A 747 -1.38 19.92 -52.83
N ALA A 748 -0.74 18.90 -52.25
CA ALA A 748 0.55 18.99 -51.59
C ALA A 748 1.72 18.53 -52.47
N PHE A 749 1.47 18.13 -53.72
CA PHE A 749 2.52 17.68 -54.64
C PHE A 749 3.33 18.86 -55.15
N ILE A 750 4.64 18.66 -55.24
CA ILE A 750 5.62 19.60 -55.78
C ILE A 750 5.95 19.21 -57.23
N ALA A 751 5.89 17.91 -57.56
CA ALA A 751 6.20 17.37 -58.88
C ALA A 751 5.26 16.24 -59.29
N THR A 752 5.25 15.92 -60.58
CA THR A 752 4.42 14.85 -61.16
C THR A 752 4.79 13.46 -60.66
N TYR A 753 6.04 13.24 -60.24
CA TYR A 753 6.48 11.96 -59.67
C TYR A 753 6.01 11.74 -58.23
N ASP A 754 5.40 12.73 -57.57
CA ASP A 754 4.89 12.60 -56.19
C ASP A 754 3.69 11.65 -56.05
N TRP A 755 3.07 11.26 -57.17
CA TRP A 755 1.99 10.27 -57.18
C TRP A 755 2.43 8.92 -56.62
N LEU A 756 3.57 8.39 -57.06
CA LEU A 756 4.08 7.10 -56.58
C LEU A 756 4.29 7.07 -55.06
N PRO A 757 5.11 7.98 -54.47
CA PRO A 757 5.32 7.98 -53.03
C PRO A 757 4.02 8.23 -52.25
N ALA A 758 3.08 9.05 -52.75
CA ALA A 758 1.79 9.27 -52.10
C ALA A 758 0.87 8.04 -52.13
N VAL A 759 0.86 7.28 -53.24
CA VAL A 759 0.15 6.00 -53.36
C VAL A 759 0.76 4.97 -52.42
N LEU A 760 2.09 4.81 -52.43
CA LEU A 760 2.77 3.87 -51.52
C LEU A 760 2.55 4.24 -50.05
N GLU A 761 2.63 5.52 -49.67
CA GLU A 761 2.34 5.98 -48.31
C GLU A 761 0.92 5.59 -47.87
N SER A 762 -0.03 5.65 -48.80
CA SER A 762 -1.43 5.35 -48.53
C SER A 762 -1.72 3.87 -48.33
N ILE A 763 -0.73 2.96 -48.43
CA ILE A 763 -0.90 1.57 -47.99
C ILE A 763 -1.32 1.50 -46.52
N LEU A 764 -0.91 2.46 -45.70
CA LEU A 764 -1.28 2.53 -44.29
C LEU A 764 -2.81 2.70 -44.11
N LEU A 765 -3.48 3.40 -45.03
CA LEU A 765 -4.93 3.48 -45.07
C LEU A 765 -5.55 2.15 -45.51
N ALA A 766 -4.95 1.51 -46.52
CA ALA A 766 -5.41 0.20 -46.97
C ALA A 766 -5.30 -0.86 -45.85
N ILE A 767 -4.22 -0.86 -45.08
CA ILE A 767 -4.05 -1.71 -43.89
C ILE A 767 -5.11 -1.39 -42.84
N ALA A 768 -5.38 -0.12 -42.54
CA ALA A 768 -6.44 0.25 -41.60
C ALA A 768 -7.82 -0.25 -42.06
N GLN A 769 -8.09 -0.20 -43.37
CA GLN A 769 -9.34 -0.61 -44.01
C GLN A 769 -9.39 -2.11 -44.34
N SER A 770 -8.38 -2.90 -43.98
CA SER A 770 -8.28 -4.31 -44.40
C SER A 770 -9.38 -5.21 -43.84
N HIS A 771 -10.15 -4.74 -42.86
CA HIS A 771 -11.27 -5.48 -42.26
C HIS A 771 -12.62 -5.13 -42.90
N GLU A 772 -12.66 -4.20 -43.85
CA GLU A 772 -13.86 -3.91 -44.61
C GLU A 772 -14.20 -5.10 -45.53
N PRO A 773 -15.45 -5.58 -45.57
CA PRO A 773 -15.82 -6.70 -46.43
C PRO A 773 -15.71 -6.37 -47.93
N PRO A 774 -15.19 -7.28 -48.77
CA PRO A 774 -14.46 -8.52 -48.43
C PRO A 774 -13.12 -8.25 -47.75
N VAL A 775 -12.80 -9.03 -46.71
CA VAL A 775 -11.60 -8.85 -45.90
C VAL A 775 -10.31 -8.92 -46.75
N MET A 776 -9.36 -8.05 -46.43
CA MET A 776 -8.09 -7.76 -47.14
C MET A 776 -8.23 -7.15 -48.54
N ARG A 777 -9.44 -6.85 -49.03
CA ARG A 777 -9.64 -6.29 -50.38
C ARG A 777 -8.89 -4.98 -50.62
N SER A 778 -8.80 -4.12 -49.60
CA SER A 778 -8.09 -2.84 -49.68
C SER A 778 -6.60 -2.99 -50.03
N LEU A 779 -5.99 -4.14 -49.73
CA LEU A 779 -4.57 -4.44 -49.99
C LEU A 779 -4.32 -4.96 -51.42
N ARG A 780 -5.35 -5.52 -52.07
CA ARG A 780 -5.23 -6.12 -53.41
C ARG A 780 -4.60 -5.20 -54.47
N PRO A 781 -4.91 -3.89 -54.57
CA PRO A 781 -4.26 -3.00 -55.55
C PRO A 781 -2.73 -2.98 -55.44
N TYR A 782 -2.19 -3.09 -54.22
CA TYR A 782 -0.75 -3.11 -53.98
C TYR A 782 -0.12 -4.45 -54.36
N GLY A 783 -0.81 -5.56 -54.07
CA GLY A 783 -0.41 -6.89 -54.55
C GLY A 783 -0.37 -6.96 -56.07
N VAL A 784 -1.37 -6.39 -56.77
CA VAL A 784 -1.37 -6.30 -58.24
C VAL A 784 -0.24 -5.42 -58.75
N LEU A 785 0.03 -4.28 -58.09
CA LEU A 785 1.13 -3.39 -58.46
C LEU A 785 2.50 -4.08 -58.38
N ARG A 786 2.72 -4.84 -57.31
CA ARG A 786 3.91 -5.69 -57.14
C ARG A 786 3.97 -6.75 -58.24
N ALA A 787 2.87 -7.48 -58.44
CA ALA A 787 2.77 -8.59 -59.39
C ALA A 787 2.98 -8.21 -60.86
N LEU A 788 2.77 -6.93 -61.23
CA LEU A 788 3.14 -6.44 -62.56
C LEU A 788 4.63 -6.64 -62.85
N TYR A 789 5.47 -6.46 -61.84
CA TYR A 789 6.92 -6.66 -61.97
C TYR A 789 7.34 -8.06 -61.55
N ASP A 790 6.93 -8.47 -60.35
CA ASP A 790 7.23 -9.77 -59.77
C ASP A 790 5.99 -10.32 -59.07
N GLY A 791 5.33 -11.27 -59.71
CA GLY A 791 4.14 -11.97 -59.25
C GLY A 791 4.44 -13.25 -58.48
N HIS A 792 5.70 -13.54 -58.16
CA HIS A 792 6.03 -14.73 -57.38
C HIS A 792 5.40 -14.62 -55.98
N PRO A 793 4.74 -15.70 -55.49
CA PRO A 793 4.11 -15.69 -54.17
C PRO A 793 5.17 -15.73 -53.07
N GLN A 794 4.87 -15.06 -51.95
CA GLN A 794 5.64 -15.05 -50.70
C GLN A 794 7.04 -14.38 -50.73
N ASP A 795 7.84 -14.60 -51.78
CA ASP A 795 9.21 -14.12 -51.89
C ASP A 795 9.56 -13.67 -53.33
N PRO A 796 10.61 -12.85 -53.52
CA PRO A 796 11.12 -12.45 -54.84
C PRO A 796 11.50 -13.61 -55.74
N ALA A 797 11.22 -13.47 -57.04
CA ALA A 797 11.69 -14.39 -58.05
C ALA A 797 13.23 -14.48 -58.03
N SER A 798 13.75 -15.71 -58.07
CA SER A 798 15.19 -15.96 -58.06
C SER A 798 15.56 -17.23 -58.84
N GLY A 799 16.82 -17.34 -59.25
CA GLY A 799 17.32 -18.49 -59.99
C GLY A 799 16.72 -18.60 -61.40
N ILE A 800 16.01 -19.71 -61.66
CA ILE A 800 15.44 -20.04 -62.98
C ILE A 800 14.03 -19.43 -63.15
N VAL A 801 13.42 -18.92 -62.08
CA VAL A 801 12.10 -18.30 -62.12
C VAL A 801 12.22 -16.92 -62.77
N GLU A 802 11.55 -16.71 -63.91
CA GLU A 802 11.53 -15.43 -64.61
C GLU A 802 10.59 -14.43 -63.92
N LEU A 803 10.93 -13.14 -63.99
CA LEU A 803 10.08 -12.06 -63.51
C LEU A 803 8.81 -11.94 -64.36
N SER A 804 7.66 -11.70 -63.71
CA SER A 804 6.38 -11.45 -64.39
C SER A 804 6.44 -10.28 -65.35
N ALA A 805 7.32 -9.29 -65.08
CA ALA A 805 7.60 -8.17 -65.97
C ALA A 805 7.97 -8.63 -67.39
N ALA A 806 8.73 -9.70 -67.53
CA ALA A 806 9.22 -10.17 -68.83
C ALA A 806 8.05 -10.61 -69.73
N ASP A 807 7.11 -11.38 -69.17
CA ASP A 807 5.91 -11.81 -69.88
C ASP A 807 4.98 -10.63 -70.21
N VAL A 808 4.76 -9.73 -69.23
CA VAL A 808 3.94 -8.52 -69.42
C VAL A 808 4.51 -7.64 -70.53
N LEU A 809 5.84 -7.45 -70.57
CA LEU A 809 6.53 -6.70 -71.61
C LEU A 809 6.45 -7.40 -72.96
N ARG A 810 6.70 -8.71 -73.00
CA ARG A 810 6.67 -9.49 -74.24
C ARG A 810 5.31 -9.42 -74.91
N ASP A 811 4.24 -9.59 -74.12
CA ASP A 811 2.87 -9.48 -74.60
C ASP A 811 2.55 -8.06 -75.10
N PHE A 812 2.88 -7.03 -74.30
CA PHE A 812 2.65 -5.64 -74.69
C PHE A 812 3.41 -5.23 -75.96
N LEU A 813 4.68 -5.62 -76.08
CA LEU A 813 5.50 -5.27 -77.24
C LEU A 813 4.99 -5.97 -78.50
N ALA A 814 4.57 -7.23 -78.41
CA ALA A 814 4.00 -7.97 -79.53
C ALA A 814 2.62 -7.45 -79.95
N ASN A 815 1.71 -7.31 -78.98
CA ASN A 815 0.27 -7.17 -79.23
C ASN A 815 -0.29 -5.77 -78.94
N GLY A 816 0.48 -4.88 -78.30
CA GLY A 816 -0.02 -3.59 -77.80
C GLY A 816 -0.87 -3.73 -76.54
N ALA A 817 -1.73 -2.76 -76.26
CA ALA A 817 -2.64 -2.84 -75.11
C ALA A 817 -3.83 -3.75 -75.42
N GLY A 818 -3.88 -4.91 -74.76
CA GLY A 818 -4.81 -6.00 -75.12
C GLY A 818 -6.24 -5.92 -74.56
N ALA A 819 -6.54 -5.00 -73.63
CA ALA A 819 -7.85 -4.95 -72.96
C ALA A 819 -8.58 -3.61 -73.16
N PRO A 820 -9.91 -3.61 -73.37
CA PRO A 820 -10.70 -2.37 -73.48
C PRO A 820 -10.54 -1.48 -72.24
N GLY A 821 -10.17 -0.21 -72.46
CA GLY A 821 -9.93 0.76 -71.39
C GLY A 821 -8.53 0.69 -70.77
N VAL A 822 -7.67 -0.22 -71.20
CA VAL A 822 -6.23 -0.28 -70.89
C VAL A 822 -5.49 0.35 -72.07
N ALA A 823 -4.80 1.47 -71.86
CA ALA A 823 -4.03 2.16 -72.89
C ALA A 823 -2.80 2.81 -72.27
N PRO A 824 -1.61 2.79 -72.93
CA PRO A 824 -0.41 3.42 -72.41
C PRO A 824 -0.69 4.87 -72.01
N ARG A 825 -0.23 5.26 -70.81
CA ARG A 825 -0.40 6.65 -70.37
C ARG A 825 0.55 7.59 -71.12
N ILE A 826 1.68 7.06 -71.56
CA ILE A 826 2.75 7.83 -72.20
C ILE A 826 2.38 8.05 -73.66
N GLU A 827 2.20 9.30 -74.07
CA GLU A 827 1.68 9.67 -75.40
C GLU A 827 2.51 9.07 -76.55
N SER A 828 3.84 9.11 -76.44
CA SER A 828 4.74 8.52 -77.44
C SER A 828 4.58 7.00 -77.57
N ILE A 829 4.33 6.31 -76.46
CA ILE A 829 4.12 4.86 -76.43
C ILE A 829 2.70 4.52 -76.93
N ALA A 830 1.70 5.32 -76.57
CA ALA A 830 0.32 5.16 -77.04
C ALA A 830 0.20 5.37 -78.57
N ALA A 831 1.02 6.26 -79.13
CA ALA A 831 1.05 6.55 -80.56
C ALA A 831 1.80 5.49 -81.40
N ALA A 832 2.63 4.65 -80.77
CA ALA A 832 3.46 3.65 -81.44
C ALA A 832 2.62 2.50 -82.02
N GLN A 833 2.72 2.26 -83.33
CA GLN A 833 1.93 1.24 -84.02
C GLN A 833 2.67 -0.07 -84.17
N THR A 834 4.01 -0.04 -84.29
CA THR A 834 4.83 -1.24 -84.46
C THR A 834 5.53 -1.68 -83.17
N PRO A 835 5.90 -2.98 -83.02
CA PRO A 835 6.71 -3.43 -81.89
C PRO A 835 8.03 -2.65 -81.72
N ALA A 836 8.71 -2.31 -82.82
CA ALA A 836 9.97 -1.57 -82.78
C ALA A 836 9.79 -0.12 -82.31
N GLU A 837 8.71 0.55 -82.73
CA GLU A 837 8.34 1.88 -82.23
C GLU A 837 8.01 1.83 -80.74
N ARG A 838 7.28 0.80 -80.28
CA ARG A 838 6.97 0.61 -78.86
C ARG A 838 8.23 0.44 -78.02
N VAL A 839 9.19 -0.38 -78.46
CA VAL A 839 10.48 -0.55 -77.78
C VAL A 839 11.25 0.78 -77.70
N THR A 840 11.34 1.51 -78.82
CA THR A 840 12.09 2.77 -78.89
C THR A 840 11.49 3.81 -77.95
N ALA A 841 10.17 4.01 -78.02
CA ALA A 841 9.46 4.95 -77.16
C ALA A 841 9.52 4.56 -75.67
N ALA A 842 9.47 3.26 -75.35
CA ALA A 842 9.63 2.76 -73.99
C ALA A 842 11.02 3.05 -73.42
N VAL A 843 12.08 2.75 -74.17
CA VAL A 843 13.48 3.00 -73.75
C VAL A 843 13.73 4.49 -73.58
N GLU A 844 13.25 5.32 -74.51
CA GLU A 844 13.37 6.77 -74.44
C GLU A 844 12.68 7.32 -73.18
N TRP A 845 11.46 6.86 -72.89
CA TRP A 845 10.74 7.31 -71.70
C TRP A 845 11.45 6.88 -70.41
N LEU A 846 11.83 5.61 -70.29
CA LEU A 846 12.51 5.08 -69.10
C LEU A 846 13.87 5.73 -68.82
N SER A 847 14.55 6.24 -69.85
CA SER A 847 15.84 6.94 -69.71
C SER A 847 15.69 8.36 -69.15
N ASN A 848 14.48 8.91 -69.13
CA ASN A 848 14.20 10.31 -68.79
C ASN A 848 13.38 10.48 -67.48
N VAL A 849 12.99 9.40 -66.82
CA VAL A 849 12.11 9.42 -65.61
C VAL A 849 12.80 9.05 -64.31
#